data_AF-A0A1B0CWI4-F1
#
_entry.id   AF-A0A1B0CWI4-F1
#
_cell.length_a   1.000
_cell.length_b   1.000
_cell.length_c   1.000
_cell.angle_alpha   90.00
_cell.angle_beta   90.00
_cell.angle_gamma   90.00
#
_symmetry.space_group_name_H-M   'P 1'
#
loop_
_entity.id
_entity.type
_entity.pdbx_description
1 polymer ?
#
loop_
_entity_poly.entity_id
_entity_poly.type
_entity_poly.pdbx_seq_one_letter_code
_entity_poly.pdbx_strand_id
1 'polypeptide(L)'
;MNLSDSLQSTNFDDLLLDNPTVIKFFLQLQHLIETAPANSNAFFQVLLILEDLCEHERIRKHLQDLRFVPLLGNVLHFEEAKENISMVLKILDKLTKNLIIDWPEFYLTTLIPFLVDSIEPQDSDNASTSCLCLSILVNLSESRPGIDILLKFCSSKELITKIKSYGFLSLKLHYLIDFFYKNTENVNQIVFAVFDEIDKAIIQNDATMCEECFKFVKEIARNALETCTETFESKLWLLLDCLKRALTDETVREVILIAGLHLFKVLIQSYDSLASFHKNLLSFALQCFQRDALLQVDALLLINALGERNIYVAEDEEDHLKSIWSKLFEWLKKDVAPNKSLAALQTLNTFVHNPKHQELILKTVSRYSLQAILEFDVEENVEKVKDERILLILAALNLMATFEAVEPQGWYGCVENELKTAEMRSVITQGFSRKNQDIFKCCLDLIRHSNFPSKEISCALYRNKESAEGQSSSIVAQYEKIVSPQRVLQKQSSQIDDLLKQFSENPGDMSESSAAVFVEYQDIYTCAKNDFYKQQIEEGKKHIAALTKLVNTLEAERRYTRSLICQYKISNEKAHNEVNKCTAVIEEREKSLAQVTSKNKDLTRRNREIEQEYEKKCVENKHSQEEMNNYVTESKGKIKELKELLKGLEEEKIKEQKKNELSQKVIDDMKKEANKRIARIQHLEEKVKEAESIKQKIHNLMNGL
;
A
#
# COMPACT_ATOMS: atom_id res chain seq x y z
N MET A 1 39.73 31.32 -49.98
CA MET A 1 40.36 31.88 -48.77
C MET A 1 39.30 32.59 -47.92
N ASN A 2 38.84 33.80 -48.23
CA ASN A 2 37.88 34.53 -47.35
C ASN A 2 36.62 33.77 -46.89
N LEU A 3 36.02 32.86 -47.70
CA LEU A 3 34.85 32.08 -47.29
C LEU A 3 35.18 30.89 -46.37
N SER A 4 36.36 30.30 -46.55
CA SER A 4 36.91 29.23 -45.69
C SER A 4 37.16 29.78 -44.29
N ASP A 5 37.79 30.95 -44.21
CA ASP A 5 38.10 31.61 -42.94
C ASP A 5 36.82 32.00 -42.18
N SER A 6 35.75 32.39 -42.88
CA SER A 6 34.43 32.63 -42.26
C SER A 6 33.71 31.35 -41.82
N LEU A 7 33.90 30.24 -42.54
CA LEU A 7 33.42 28.90 -42.18
C LEU A 7 34.27 28.22 -41.09
N GLN A 8 35.28 28.90 -40.55
CA GLN A 8 36.11 28.42 -39.43
C GLN A 8 35.80 29.14 -38.12
N SER A 9 34.88 30.12 -38.12
CA SER A 9 34.49 30.85 -36.91
C SER A 9 33.57 30.00 -36.02
N THR A 10 33.80 30.02 -34.70
CA THR A 10 33.16 29.14 -33.70
C THR A 10 31.65 29.39 -33.48
N ASN A 11 31.09 30.46 -34.03
CA ASN A 11 29.65 30.75 -33.98
C ASN A 11 28.98 30.41 -35.31
N PHE A 12 28.75 29.11 -35.54
CA PHE A 12 28.00 28.63 -36.70
C PHE A 12 26.49 28.76 -36.47
N ASP A 13 25.84 29.59 -37.28
CA ASP A 13 24.39 29.76 -37.32
C ASP A 13 23.81 28.89 -38.45
N ASP A 14 22.68 28.21 -38.23
CA ASP A 14 22.12 27.23 -39.19
C ASP A 14 21.75 27.88 -40.53
N LEU A 15 21.45 29.18 -40.52
CA LEU A 15 21.19 30.01 -41.71
C LEU A 15 22.41 30.17 -42.64
N LEU A 16 23.63 29.87 -42.16
CA LEU A 16 24.85 30.00 -42.96
C LEU A 16 25.05 28.83 -43.93
N LEU A 17 24.68 27.60 -43.55
CA LEU A 17 24.82 26.42 -44.41
C LEU A 17 23.80 26.42 -45.56
N ASP A 18 22.63 27.04 -45.34
CA ASP A 18 21.62 27.26 -46.38
C ASP A 18 21.95 28.46 -47.29
N ASN A 19 23.07 29.17 -47.04
CA ASN A 19 23.48 30.28 -47.87
C ASN A 19 23.83 29.79 -49.30
N PRO A 20 23.22 30.33 -50.36
CA PRO A 20 23.49 29.92 -51.74
C PRO A 20 24.98 30.00 -52.13
N THR A 21 25.74 30.90 -51.50
CA THR A 21 27.19 31.06 -51.72
C THR A 21 27.98 29.89 -51.13
N VAL A 22 27.59 29.42 -49.95
CA VAL A 22 28.22 28.29 -49.25
C VAL A 22 27.89 26.98 -49.98
N ILE A 23 26.63 26.78 -50.39
CA ILE A 23 26.23 25.64 -51.21
C ILE A 23 27.03 25.62 -52.53
N LYS A 24 27.14 26.77 -53.21
CA LYS A 24 27.94 26.88 -54.43
C LYS A 24 29.41 26.54 -54.19
N PHE A 25 29.97 26.92 -53.04
CA PHE A 25 31.33 26.56 -52.67
C PHE A 25 31.50 25.05 -52.52
N PHE A 26 30.59 24.36 -51.81
CA PHE A 26 30.65 22.89 -51.69
C PHE A 26 30.50 22.18 -53.04
N LEU A 27 29.60 22.65 -53.91
CA LEU A 27 29.45 22.12 -55.27
C LEU A 27 30.72 22.33 -56.13
N GLN A 28 31.44 23.43 -55.92
CA GLN A 28 32.73 23.66 -56.57
C GLN A 28 33.82 22.71 -56.05
N LEU A 29 33.86 22.44 -54.74
CA LEU A 29 34.77 21.43 -54.19
C LEU A 29 34.46 20.04 -54.75
N GLN A 30 33.19 19.67 -54.83
CA GLN A 30 32.75 18.41 -55.43
C GLN A 30 33.26 18.29 -56.87
N HIS A 31 33.05 19.32 -57.70
CA HIS A 31 33.49 19.31 -59.09
C HIS A 31 35.02 19.21 -59.23
N LEU A 32 35.77 19.83 -58.33
CA LEU A 32 37.23 19.73 -58.31
C LEU A 32 37.72 18.33 -57.94
N ILE A 33 37.00 17.61 -57.07
CA ILE A 33 37.31 16.21 -56.76
C ILE A 33 36.97 15.30 -57.93
N GLU A 34 35.83 15.49 -58.59
CA GLU A 34 35.45 14.72 -59.78
C GLU A 34 36.46 14.87 -60.94
N THR A 35 37.12 16.03 -61.00
CA THR A 35 38.17 16.35 -62.00
C THR A 35 39.59 16.14 -61.48
N ALA A 36 39.76 15.53 -60.30
CA ALA A 36 41.04 15.31 -59.62
C ALA A 36 42.17 14.72 -60.50
N PRO A 37 41.91 13.75 -61.42
CA PRO A 37 42.96 13.19 -62.28
C PRO A 37 43.64 14.22 -63.18
N ALA A 38 42.98 15.36 -63.46
CA ALA A 38 43.50 16.41 -64.33
C ALA A 38 44.35 17.47 -63.60
N ASN A 39 44.26 17.58 -62.27
CA ASN A 39 44.97 18.62 -61.52
C ASN A 39 45.27 18.20 -60.06
N SER A 40 46.33 17.40 -59.89
CA SER A 40 46.76 16.85 -58.58
C SER A 40 47.00 17.92 -57.50
N ASN A 41 47.57 19.09 -57.85
CA ASN A 41 47.81 20.15 -56.87
C ASN A 41 46.52 20.83 -56.40
N ALA A 42 45.58 21.10 -57.31
CA ALA A 42 44.26 21.63 -56.92
C ALA A 42 43.50 20.62 -56.07
N PHE A 43 43.59 19.33 -56.40
CA PHE A 43 42.99 18.26 -55.63
C PHE A 43 43.54 18.20 -54.21
N PHE A 44 44.88 18.24 -54.03
CA PHE A 44 45.50 18.27 -52.71
C PHE A 44 45.03 19.46 -51.85
N GLN A 45 44.89 20.66 -52.45
CA GLN A 45 44.35 21.82 -51.73
C GLN A 45 42.89 21.65 -51.33
N VAL A 46 42.08 20.98 -52.15
CA VAL A 46 40.70 20.62 -51.79
C VAL A 46 40.67 19.65 -50.61
N LEU A 47 41.57 18.67 -50.57
CA LEU A 47 41.68 17.76 -49.44
C LEU A 47 42.05 18.49 -48.14
N LEU A 48 42.98 19.46 -48.18
CA LEU A 48 43.31 20.29 -46.99
C LEU A 48 42.09 21.04 -46.46
N ILE A 49 41.34 21.68 -47.36
CA ILE A 49 40.12 22.39 -46.99
C ILE A 49 39.10 21.43 -46.37
N LEU A 50 38.91 20.24 -46.95
CA LEU A 50 37.96 19.27 -46.42
C LEU A 50 38.39 18.68 -45.08
N GLU A 51 39.67 18.41 -44.88
CA GLU A 51 40.19 17.91 -43.60
C GLU A 51 39.88 18.87 -42.45
N ASP A 52 40.08 20.18 -42.69
CA ASP A 52 39.75 21.25 -41.74
C ASP A 52 38.24 21.38 -41.53
N LEU A 53 37.44 21.38 -42.59
CA LEU A 53 35.98 21.50 -42.50
C LEU A 53 35.35 20.32 -41.74
N CYS A 54 35.94 19.13 -41.81
CA CYS A 54 35.45 17.93 -41.15
C CYS A 54 35.67 17.92 -39.62
N GLU A 55 36.45 18.85 -39.06
CA GLU A 55 36.57 19.05 -37.61
C GLU A 55 35.25 19.52 -36.98
N HIS A 56 34.42 20.22 -37.76
CA HIS A 56 33.12 20.71 -37.31
C HIS A 56 32.01 19.69 -37.58
N GLU A 57 31.36 19.20 -36.53
CA GLU A 57 30.31 18.17 -36.63
C GLU A 57 29.16 18.56 -37.57
N ARG A 58 28.72 19.82 -37.54
CA ARG A 58 27.63 20.30 -38.41
C ARG A 58 28.02 20.28 -39.88
N ILE A 59 29.24 20.73 -40.20
CA ILE A 59 29.75 20.73 -41.57
C ILE A 59 29.95 19.29 -42.05
N ARG A 60 30.49 18.41 -41.20
CA ARG A 60 30.62 16.98 -41.48
C ARG A 60 29.27 16.37 -41.89
N LYS A 61 28.20 16.63 -41.13
CA LYS A 61 26.86 16.15 -41.47
C LYS A 61 26.37 16.70 -42.83
N HIS A 62 26.57 17.99 -43.08
CA HIS A 62 26.22 18.60 -44.36
C HIS A 62 27.01 18.00 -45.54
N LEU A 63 28.30 17.70 -45.36
CA LEU A 63 29.13 17.03 -46.37
C LEU A 63 28.67 15.58 -46.62
N GLN A 64 28.21 14.87 -45.59
CA GLN A 64 27.60 13.54 -45.74
C GLN A 64 26.34 13.62 -46.62
N ASP A 65 25.45 14.59 -46.36
CA ASP A 65 24.22 14.82 -47.14
C ASP A 65 24.52 15.16 -48.61
N LEU A 66 25.61 15.90 -48.86
CA LEU A 66 26.11 16.24 -50.20
C LEU A 66 26.89 15.10 -50.89
N ARG A 67 26.85 13.86 -50.36
CA ARG A 67 27.44 12.67 -50.99
C ARG A 67 28.97 12.74 -51.17
N PHE A 68 29.69 13.43 -50.29
CA PHE A 68 31.16 13.45 -50.32
C PHE A 68 31.79 12.08 -50.01
N VAL A 69 31.14 11.22 -49.22
CA VAL A 69 31.64 9.87 -48.90
C VAL A 69 31.75 8.98 -50.16
N PRO A 70 30.68 8.79 -50.95
CA PRO A 70 30.78 8.07 -52.23
C PRO A 70 31.84 8.65 -53.17
N LEU A 71 31.93 9.98 -53.23
CA LEU A 71 32.87 10.67 -54.12
C LEU A 71 34.32 10.37 -53.74
N LEU A 72 34.69 10.54 -52.49
CA LEU A 72 36.04 10.27 -51.97
C LEU A 72 36.36 8.76 -52.01
N GLY A 73 35.37 7.89 -51.79
CA GLY A 73 35.54 6.44 -51.94
C GLY A 73 35.92 6.04 -53.37
N ASN A 74 35.36 6.71 -54.39
CA ASN A 74 35.74 6.48 -55.78
C ASN A 74 37.15 6.97 -56.09
N VAL A 75 37.58 8.07 -55.47
CA VAL A 75 38.94 8.61 -55.67
C VAL A 75 40.01 7.61 -55.25
N LEU A 76 39.79 6.88 -54.15
CA LEU A 76 40.72 5.85 -53.67
C LEU A 76 41.01 4.76 -54.70
N HIS A 77 40.13 4.55 -55.68
CA HIS A 77 40.32 3.54 -56.72
C HIS A 77 41.26 3.98 -57.85
N PHE A 78 41.41 5.29 -58.08
CA PHE A 78 42.17 5.84 -59.21
C PHE A 78 43.38 6.68 -58.79
N GLU A 79 43.46 7.08 -57.53
CA GLU A 79 44.60 7.83 -57.01
C GLU A 79 45.79 6.89 -56.72
N GLU A 80 46.97 7.27 -57.19
CA GLU A 80 48.21 6.49 -57.02
C GLU A 80 49.15 7.14 -55.99
N ALA A 81 48.98 8.44 -55.72
CA ALA A 81 49.81 9.15 -54.76
C ALA A 81 49.46 8.75 -53.32
N LYS A 82 50.40 8.08 -52.64
CA LYS A 82 50.24 7.62 -51.24
C LYS A 82 49.81 8.72 -50.27
N GLU A 83 50.34 9.94 -50.45
CA GLU A 83 50.00 11.10 -49.63
C GLU A 83 48.52 11.48 -49.76
N ASN A 84 48.01 11.51 -51.00
CA ASN A 84 46.60 11.78 -51.28
C ASN A 84 45.70 10.66 -50.75
N ILE A 85 46.10 9.39 -50.92
CA ILE A 85 45.37 8.23 -50.37
C ILE A 85 45.24 8.36 -48.85
N SER A 86 46.35 8.62 -48.16
CA SER A 86 46.34 8.78 -46.70
C SER A 86 45.41 9.91 -46.25
N MET A 87 45.43 11.03 -46.95
CA MET A 87 44.60 12.19 -46.62
C MET A 87 43.11 11.95 -46.91
N VAL A 88 42.79 11.30 -48.04
CA VAL A 88 41.42 10.87 -48.34
C VAL A 88 40.90 9.91 -47.28
N LEU A 89 41.73 8.95 -46.81
CA LEU A 89 41.36 8.06 -45.73
C LEU A 89 41.11 8.79 -44.40
N LYS A 90 41.91 9.80 -44.04
CA LYS A 90 41.63 10.63 -42.85
C LYS A 90 40.32 11.38 -42.94
N ILE A 91 40.01 11.94 -44.11
CA ILE A 91 38.76 12.65 -44.34
C ILE A 91 37.58 11.67 -44.30
N LEU A 92 37.72 10.50 -44.93
CA LEU A 92 36.71 9.44 -44.88
C LEU A 92 36.50 8.91 -43.46
N ASP A 93 37.54 8.74 -42.64
CA ASP A 93 37.38 8.35 -41.24
C ASP A 93 36.51 9.35 -40.48
N LYS A 94 36.74 10.65 -40.69
CA LYS A 94 35.89 11.70 -40.11
C LYS A 94 34.47 11.65 -40.68
N LEU A 95 34.30 11.59 -42.00
CA LEU A 95 33.00 11.64 -42.67
C LEU A 95 32.16 10.36 -42.50
N THR A 96 32.75 9.22 -42.18
CA THR A 96 31.99 7.98 -41.98
C THR A 96 31.49 7.80 -40.55
N LYS A 97 32.04 8.55 -39.57
CA LYS A 97 31.52 8.54 -38.19
C LYS A 97 30.05 8.94 -38.14
N ASN A 98 29.24 8.11 -37.50
CA ASN A 98 27.78 8.26 -37.37
C ASN A 98 27.05 8.38 -38.73
N LEU A 99 27.63 7.86 -39.82
CA LEU A 99 27.00 7.89 -41.14
C LEU A 99 25.82 6.90 -41.17
N ILE A 100 24.64 7.39 -41.53
CA ILE A 100 23.44 6.56 -41.67
C ILE A 100 23.38 6.03 -43.11
N ILE A 101 23.39 4.70 -43.27
CA ILE A 101 23.28 4.02 -44.56
C ILE A 101 22.02 3.16 -44.53
N ASP A 102 20.94 3.66 -45.12
CA ASP A 102 19.63 3.02 -45.09
C ASP A 102 19.44 1.96 -46.18
N TRP A 103 20.19 2.04 -47.28
CA TRP A 103 20.12 1.10 -48.40
C TRP A 103 21.50 0.75 -48.95
N PRO A 104 21.64 -0.39 -49.65
CA PRO A 104 22.90 -0.80 -50.27
C PRO A 104 23.30 0.17 -51.38
N GLU A 105 24.19 1.11 -51.07
CA GLU A 105 24.73 2.07 -52.03
C GLU A 105 25.84 1.44 -52.88
N PHE A 106 25.91 1.82 -54.16
CA PHE A 106 26.84 1.20 -55.12
C PHE A 106 28.32 1.39 -54.73
N TYR A 107 28.68 2.55 -54.17
CA TYR A 107 30.06 2.86 -53.78
C TYR A 107 30.62 1.89 -52.72
N LEU A 108 29.75 1.27 -51.91
CA LEU A 108 30.18 0.29 -50.92
C LEU A 108 30.76 -0.97 -51.58
N THR A 109 30.30 -1.31 -52.79
CA THR A 109 30.80 -2.49 -53.52
C THR A 109 32.22 -2.34 -54.04
N THR A 110 32.74 -1.12 -54.11
CA THR A 110 34.13 -0.81 -54.49
C THR A 110 34.97 -0.42 -53.29
N LEU A 111 34.41 0.40 -52.39
CA LEU A 111 35.12 0.89 -51.21
C LEU A 111 35.43 -0.22 -50.20
N ILE A 112 34.46 -1.09 -49.86
CA ILE A 112 34.69 -2.13 -48.85
C ILE A 112 35.79 -3.11 -49.27
N PRO A 113 35.82 -3.66 -50.50
CA PRO A 113 36.95 -4.48 -50.96
C PRO A 113 38.29 -3.76 -50.85
N PHE A 114 38.36 -2.49 -51.28
CA PHE A 114 39.59 -1.70 -51.16
C PHE A 114 40.07 -1.59 -49.70
N LEU A 115 39.15 -1.28 -48.77
CA LEU A 115 39.48 -1.16 -47.34
C LEU A 115 39.95 -2.51 -46.78
N VAL A 116 39.25 -3.60 -47.09
CA VAL A 116 39.63 -4.94 -46.63
C VAL A 116 41.00 -5.32 -47.17
N ASP A 117 41.27 -5.13 -48.46
CA ASP A 117 42.54 -5.48 -49.08
C ASP A 117 43.71 -4.65 -48.53
N SER A 118 43.46 -3.38 -48.22
CA SER A 118 44.45 -2.43 -47.72
C SER A 118 44.81 -2.60 -46.24
N ILE A 119 44.09 -3.44 -45.50
CA ILE A 119 44.45 -3.76 -44.10
C ILE A 119 45.60 -4.76 -44.11
N GLU A 120 46.73 -4.40 -43.51
CA GLU A 120 47.84 -5.31 -43.25
C GLU A 120 47.90 -5.68 -41.76
N PRO A 121 48.68 -6.68 -41.31
CA PRO A 121 48.90 -6.91 -39.87
C PRO A 121 49.55 -5.69 -39.20
N GLN A 122 49.17 -5.39 -37.95
CA GLN A 122 49.61 -4.19 -37.20
C GLN A 122 51.14 -3.98 -37.12
N ASP A 123 51.95 -5.03 -37.26
CA ASP A 123 53.42 -4.94 -37.23
C ASP A 123 54.04 -4.46 -38.56
N SER A 124 53.23 -4.07 -39.56
CA SER A 124 53.71 -3.56 -40.85
C SER A 124 54.01 -2.05 -40.84
N ASP A 125 54.85 -1.59 -41.77
CA ASP A 125 55.16 -0.16 -41.97
C ASP A 125 53.90 0.68 -42.30
N ASN A 126 52.80 0.05 -42.70
CA ASN A 126 51.53 0.69 -43.07
C ASN A 126 50.47 0.63 -41.95
N ALA A 127 50.86 0.41 -40.69
CA ALA A 127 49.94 0.26 -39.57
C ALA A 127 48.95 1.43 -39.40
N SER A 128 49.38 2.67 -39.63
CA SER A 128 48.52 3.86 -39.54
C SER A 128 47.43 3.89 -40.62
N THR A 129 47.79 3.58 -41.86
CA THR A 129 46.86 3.45 -42.99
C THR A 129 45.89 2.30 -42.77
N SER A 130 46.37 1.16 -42.29
CA SER A 130 45.54 0.00 -42.00
C SER A 130 44.54 0.29 -40.86
N CYS A 131 44.95 1.06 -39.84
CA CYS A 131 44.07 1.51 -38.77
C CYS A 131 42.96 2.43 -39.28
N LEU A 132 43.27 3.38 -40.18
CA LEU A 132 42.27 4.22 -40.84
C LEU A 132 41.31 3.38 -41.68
N CYS A 133 41.82 2.45 -42.49
CA CYS A 133 40.99 1.57 -43.32
C CYS A 133 40.02 0.75 -42.46
N LEU A 134 40.51 0.19 -41.35
CA LEU A 134 39.68 -0.57 -40.42
C LEU A 134 38.65 0.31 -39.70
N SER A 135 39.03 1.52 -39.28
CA SER A 135 38.11 2.47 -38.63
C SER A 135 36.97 2.88 -39.57
N ILE A 136 37.28 3.22 -40.82
CA ILE A 136 36.27 3.49 -41.87
C ILE A 136 35.40 2.25 -42.08
N LEU A 137 35.99 1.06 -42.15
CA LEU A 137 35.25 -0.19 -42.35
C LEU A 137 34.29 -0.46 -41.18
N VAL A 138 34.72 -0.22 -39.94
CA VAL A 138 33.87 -0.30 -38.74
C VAL A 138 32.70 0.66 -38.83
N ASN A 139 32.96 1.93 -39.15
CA ASN A 139 31.92 2.96 -39.26
C ASN A 139 30.86 2.61 -40.34
N LEU A 140 31.29 2.18 -41.53
CA LEU A 140 30.38 1.72 -42.58
C LEU A 140 29.57 0.49 -42.14
N SER A 141 30.19 -0.36 -41.31
CA SER A 141 29.61 -1.60 -40.79
C SER A 141 28.68 -1.39 -39.59
N GLU A 142 28.52 -0.17 -39.07
CA GLU A 142 27.47 0.14 -38.09
C GLU A 142 26.06 0.00 -38.71
N SER A 143 26.00 0.01 -40.04
CA SER A 143 24.79 -0.22 -40.82
C SER A 143 24.68 -1.65 -41.34
N ARG A 144 23.45 -2.17 -41.45
CA ARG A 144 23.18 -3.49 -42.04
C ARG A 144 23.72 -3.61 -43.48
N PRO A 145 23.52 -2.62 -44.37
CA PRO A 145 24.05 -2.70 -45.73
C PRO A 145 25.58 -2.83 -45.78
N GLY A 146 26.31 -2.11 -44.92
CA GLY A 146 27.76 -2.20 -44.84
C GLY A 146 28.24 -3.61 -44.49
N ILE A 147 27.66 -4.20 -43.44
CA ILE A 147 27.99 -5.57 -43.00
C ILE A 147 27.64 -6.62 -44.07
N ASP A 148 26.48 -6.51 -44.70
CA ASP A 148 26.04 -7.46 -45.73
C ASP A 148 26.95 -7.43 -46.96
N ILE A 149 27.49 -6.26 -47.30
CA ILE A 149 28.46 -6.13 -48.40
C ILE A 149 29.82 -6.67 -47.96
N LEU A 150 30.30 -6.34 -46.77
CA LEU A 150 31.55 -6.86 -46.21
C LEU A 150 31.59 -8.40 -46.23
N LEU A 151 30.54 -9.05 -45.74
CA LEU A 151 30.49 -10.52 -45.68
C LEU A 151 30.24 -11.21 -47.03
N LYS A 152 29.82 -10.46 -48.07
CA LYS A 152 29.84 -10.96 -49.46
C LYS A 152 31.24 -11.04 -50.02
N PHE A 153 32.15 -10.17 -49.59
CA PHE A 153 33.51 -10.08 -50.12
C PHE A 153 34.53 -10.84 -49.29
N CYS A 154 34.41 -10.82 -47.96
CA CYS A 154 35.35 -11.47 -47.06
C CYS A 154 34.60 -12.32 -46.04
N SER A 155 35.02 -13.59 -45.88
CA SER A 155 34.41 -14.44 -44.86
C SER A 155 34.72 -13.92 -43.46
N SER A 156 33.80 -14.08 -42.50
CA SER A 156 34.02 -13.61 -41.13
C SER A 156 35.31 -14.16 -40.52
N LYS A 157 35.64 -15.44 -40.76
CA LYS A 157 36.88 -16.08 -40.27
C LYS A 157 38.16 -15.44 -40.83
N GLU A 158 38.16 -15.13 -42.12
CA GLU A 158 39.29 -14.49 -42.78
C GLU A 158 39.49 -13.07 -42.26
N LEU A 159 38.39 -12.31 -42.19
CA LEU A 159 38.39 -10.95 -41.66
C LEU A 159 38.90 -10.91 -40.21
N ILE A 160 38.35 -11.76 -39.32
CA ILE A 160 38.76 -11.86 -37.91
C ILE A 160 40.27 -12.09 -37.80
N THR A 161 40.82 -13.00 -38.62
CA THR A 161 42.25 -13.31 -38.62
C THR A 161 43.09 -12.10 -39.03
N LYS A 162 42.61 -11.35 -40.02
CA LYS A 162 43.28 -10.16 -40.56
C LYS A 162 43.31 -8.99 -39.59
N ILE A 163 42.24 -8.79 -38.81
CA ILE A 163 42.09 -7.62 -37.94
C ILE A 163 42.44 -7.88 -36.47
N LYS A 164 42.77 -9.11 -36.08
CA LYS A 164 42.91 -9.55 -34.68
C LYS A 164 43.84 -8.68 -33.82
N SER A 165 44.88 -8.08 -34.39
CA SER A 165 45.84 -7.26 -33.64
C SER A 165 45.36 -5.81 -33.39
N TYR A 166 44.30 -5.35 -34.04
CA TYR A 166 43.86 -3.94 -33.99
C TYR A 166 43.00 -3.55 -32.77
N GLY A 167 43.09 -4.29 -31.67
CA GLY A 167 42.45 -3.94 -30.39
C GLY A 167 40.94 -3.68 -30.51
N PHE A 168 40.48 -2.55 -29.97
CA PHE A 168 39.05 -2.17 -29.94
C PHE A 168 38.35 -2.14 -31.31
N LEU A 169 39.02 -1.70 -32.38
CA LEU A 169 38.39 -1.69 -33.71
C LEU A 169 38.03 -3.10 -34.18
N SER A 170 38.91 -4.07 -33.91
CA SER A 170 38.64 -5.49 -34.20
C SER A 170 37.46 -6.01 -33.39
N LEU A 171 37.40 -5.63 -32.11
CA LEU A 171 36.32 -6.00 -31.20
C LEU A 171 34.96 -5.45 -31.67
N LYS A 172 34.92 -4.16 -32.03
CA LYS A 172 33.69 -3.50 -32.50
C LYS A 172 33.20 -4.14 -33.80
N LEU A 173 34.09 -4.46 -34.75
CA LEU A 173 33.69 -5.13 -35.99
C LEU A 173 33.16 -6.55 -35.75
N HIS A 174 33.79 -7.32 -34.85
CA HIS A 174 33.29 -8.64 -34.47
C HIS A 174 31.89 -8.55 -33.85
N TYR A 175 31.68 -7.59 -32.95
CA TYR A 175 30.36 -7.37 -32.36
C TYR A 175 29.31 -7.01 -33.41
N LEU A 176 29.61 -6.13 -34.36
CA LEU A 176 28.66 -5.75 -35.40
C LEU A 176 28.24 -6.95 -36.25
N ILE A 177 29.19 -7.81 -36.61
CA ILE A 177 28.89 -9.08 -37.32
C ILE A 177 27.97 -9.97 -36.48
N ASP A 178 28.30 -10.19 -35.21
CA ASP A 178 27.51 -11.05 -34.31
C ASP A 178 26.11 -10.45 -34.04
N PHE A 179 26.01 -9.13 -33.85
CA PHE A 179 24.78 -8.39 -33.61
C PHE A 179 23.81 -8.54 -34.79
N PHE A 180 24.26 -8.25 -36.00
CA PHE A 180 23.40 -8.30 -37.18
C PHE A 180 22.98 -9.73 -37.52
N TYR A 181 23.81 -10.74 -37.29
CA TYR A 181 23.47 -12.14 -37.57
C TYR A 181 22.91 -12.90 -36.36
N LYS A 182 22.58 -12.18 -35.28
CA LYS A 182 21.98 -12.72 -34.04
C LYS A 182 22.78 -13.87 -33.44
N ASN A 183 24.10 -13.81 -33.55
CA ASN A 183 24.99 -14.77 -32.94
C ASN A 183 25.33 -14.31 -31.52
N THR A 184 24.62 -14.82 -30.51
CA THR A 184 24.80 -14.41 -29.11
C THR A 184 25.89 -15.20 -28.38
N GLU A 185 26.51 -16.19 -29.02
CA GLU A 185 27.47 -17.09 -28.36
C GLU A 185 28.72 -16.37 -27.82
N ASN A 186 29.09 -15.23 -28.40
CA ASN A 186 30.34 -14.53 -28.09
C ASN A 186 30.17 -13.29 -27.20
N VAL A 187 28.94 -12.91 -26.79
CA VAL A 187 28.70 -11.66 -26.04
C VAL A 187 29.55 -11.60 -24.77
N ASN A 188 29.71 -12.73 -24.08
CA ASN A 188 30.54 -12.83 -22.88
C ASN A 188 32.02 -12.46 -23.16
N GLN A 189 32.60 -12.97 -24.26
CA GLN A 189 33.97 -12.66 -24.65
C GLN A 189 34.12 -11.19 -25.05
N ILE A 190 33.11 -10.64 -25.73
CA ILE A 190 33.08 -9.23 -26.13
C ILE A 190 33.09 -8.32 -24.89
N VAL A 191 32.28 -8.66 -23.88
CA VAL A 191 32.28 -7.97 -22.58
C VAL A 191 33.66 -8.04 -21.93
N PHE A 192 34.28 -9.22 -21.83
CA PHE A 192 35.65 -9.29 -21.28
C PHE A 192 36.63 -8.38 -22.02
N ALA A 193 36.64 -8.45 -23.35
CA ALA A 193 37.57 -7.70 -24.17
C ALA A 193 37.37 -6.18 -24.09
N VAL A 194 36.13 -5.66 -24.09
CA VAL A 194 35.91 -4.21 -24.02
C VAL A 194 36.37 -3.66 -22.67
N PHE A 195 36.08 -4.34 -21.57
CA PHE A 195 36.50 -3.88 -20.25
C PHE A 195 38.02 -3.97 -20.07
N ASP A 196 38.67 -4.96 -20.66
CA ASP A 196 40.13 -5.03 -20.67
C ASP A 196 40.76 -3.89 -21.51
N GLU A 197 40.14 -3.47 -22.61
CA GLU A 197 40.56 -2.29 -23.37
C GLU A 197 40.31 -0.97 -22.61
N ILE A 198 39.21 -0.88 -21.86
CA ILE A 198 38.95 0.25 -20.96
C ILE A 198 40.04 0.36 -19.90
N ASP A 199 40.39 -0.75 -19.23
CA ASP A 199 41.42 -0.75 -18.20
C ASP A 199 42.78 -0.29 -18.77
N LYS A 200 43.15 -0.74 -19.98
CA LYS A 200 44.35 -0.26 -20.68
C LYS A 200 44.29 1.24 -20.97
N ALA A 201 43.16 1.73 -21.49
CA ALA A 201 42.98 3.13 -21.84
C ALA A 201 43.05 4.04 -20.60
N ILE A 202 42.48 3.64 -19.47
CA ILE A 202 42.58 4.36 -18.20
C ILE A 202 44.03 4.42 -17.73
N ILE A 203 44.76 3.29 -17.76
CA ILE A 203 46.17 3.23 -17.35
C ILE A 203 47.05 4.12 -18.25
N GLN A 204 46.75 4.17 -19.54
CA GLN A 204 47.47 5.00 -20.52
C GLN A 204 47.01 6.46 -20.52
N ASN A 205 45.97 6.81 -19.76
CA ASN A 205 45.35 8.13 -19.72
C ASN A 205 44.83 8.60 -21.10
N ASP A 206 44.35 7.66 -21.90
CA ASP A 206 43.75 7.91 -23.22
C ASP A 206 42.24 8.18 -23.07
N ALA A 207 41.89 9.46 -22.94
CA ALA A 207 40.51 9.90 -22.78
C ALA A 207 39.64 9.58 -24.00
N THR A 208 40.19 9.73 -25.21
CA THR A 208 39.46 9.47 -26.46
C THR A 208 39.07 8.01 -26.60
N MET A 209 39.98 7.10 -26.27
CA MET A 209 39.73 5.67 -26.27
C MET A 209 38.73 5.26 -25.19
N CYS A 210 38.82 5.84 -23.98
CA CYS A 210 37.84 5.59 -22.91
C CYS A 210 36.42 5.98 -23.34
N GLU A 211 36.25 7.16 -23.96
CA GLU A 211 34.95 7.61 -24.46
C GLU A 211 34.34 6.65 -25.49
N GLU A 212 35.14 6.19 -26.47
CA GLU A 212 34.67 5.24 -27.48
C GLU A 212 34.33 3.88 -26.87
N CYS A 213 35.15 3.36 -25.96
CA CYS A 213 34.85 2.13 -25.24
C CYS A 213 33.58 2.27 -24.38
N PHE A 214 33.38 3.40 -23.70
CA PHE A 214 32.17 3.64 -22.90
C PHE A 214 30.91 3.76 -23.76
N LYS A 215 30.97 4.41 -24.93
CA LYS A 215 29.87 4.40 -25.90
C LYS A 215 29.55 2.97 -26.32
N PHE A 216 30.56 2.18 -26.63
CA PHE A 216 30.38 0.78 -27.00
C PHE A 216 29.80 -0.07 -25.86
N VAL A 217 30.20 0.16 -24.60
CA VAL A 217 29.56 -0.49 -23.44
C VAL A 217 28.06 -0.17 -23.38
N LYS A 218 27.64 1.06 -23.69
CA LYS A 218 26.21 1.44 -23.74
C LYS A 218 25.48 0.66 -24.83
N GLU A 219 26.08 0.51 -26.01
CA GLU A 219 25.51 -0.22 -27.14
C GLU A 219 25.31 -1.72 -26.83
N ILE A 220 26.31 -2.36 -26.22
CA ILE A 220 26.25 -3.79 -25.91
C ILE A 220 25.45 -4.10 -24.64
N ALA A 221 25.18 -3.12 -23.78
CA ALA A 221 24.62 -3.32 -22.44
C ALA A 221 23.33 -4.13 -22.45
N ARG A 222 22.40 -3.85 -23.37
CA ARG A 222 21.13 -4.59 -23.47
C ARG A 222 21.38 -6.09 -23.68
N ASN A 223 22.15 -6.42 -24.71
CA ASN A 223 22.44 -7.81 -25.07
C ASN A 223 23.26 -8.51 -23.98
N ALA A 224 24.19 -7.79 -23.34
CA ALA A 224 25.01 -8.30 -22.25
C ALA A 224 24.16 -8.60 -21.01
N LEU A 225 23.23 -7.72 -20.64
CA LEU A 225 22.30 -7.93 -19.53
C LEU A 225 21.32 -9.07 -19.80
N GLU A 226 20.93 -9.31 -21.05
CA GLU A 226 20.07 -10.44 -21.45
C GLU A 226 20.83 -11.78 -21.50
N THR A 227 22.11 -11.78 -21.86
CA THR A 227 22.87 -13.02 -22.17
C THR A 227 23.89 -13.42 -21.09
N CYS A 228 24.56 -12.45 -20.46
CA CYS A 228 25.66 -12.68 -19.52
C CYS A 228 25.68 -11.67 -18.36
N THR A 229 24.52 -11.47 -17.71
CA THR A 229 24.29 -10.48 -16.65
C THR A 229 25.36 -10.51 -15.56
N GLU A 230 25.67 -11.68 -14.99
CA GLU A 230 26.62 -11.82 -13.89
C GLU A 230 28.05 -11.36 -14.28
N THR A 231 28.50 -11.72 -15.49
CA THR A 231 29.80 -11.26 -15.98
C THR A 231 29.81 -9.75 -16.19
N PHE A 232 28.77 -9.22 -16.83
CA PHE A 232 28.67 -7.80 -17.15
C PHE A 232 28.65 -6.95 -15.88
N GLU A 233 27.85 -7.34 -14.89
CA GLU A 233 27.83 -6.69 -13.57
C GLU A 233 29.19 -6.77 -12.87
N SER A 234 29.83 -7.94 -12.85
CA SER A 234 31.17 -8.10 -12.28
C SER A 234 32.21 -7.18 -12.93
N LYS A 235 32.15 -7.02 -14.26
CA LYS A 235 33.04 -6.10 -14.99
C LYS A 235 32.72 -4.63 -14.73
N LEU A 236 31.44 -4.26 -14.56
CA LEU A 236 31.06 -2.91 -14.13
C LEU A 236 31.58 -2.60 -12.72
N TRP A 237 31.58 -3.56 -11.80
CA TRP A 237 32.21 -3.41 -10.47
C TRP A 237 33.69 -3.08 -10.57
N LEU A 238 34.43 -3.86 -11.36
CA LEU A 238 35.85 -3.62 -11.57
C LEU A 238 36.11 -2.25 -12.20
N LEU A 239 35.29 -1.85 -13.19
CA LEU A 239 35.38 -0.52 -13.78
C LEU A 239 35.15 0.60 -12.75
N LEU A 240 34.13 0.47 -11.90
CA LEU A 240 33.87 1.45 -10.85
C LEU A 240 35.05 1.55 -9.87
N ASP A 241 35.64 0.42 -9.48
CA ASP A 241 36.83 0.41 -8.63
C ASP A 241 38.05 1.00 -9.32
N CYS A 242 38.22 0.79 -10.64
CA CYS A 242 39.23 1.47 -11.45
C CYS A 242 39.02 2.99 -11.46
N LEU A 243 37.80 3.45 -11.69
CA LEU A 243 37.46 4.88 -11.70
C LEU A 243 37.59 5.53 -10.31
N LYS A 244 37.27 4.81 -9.23
CA LYS A 244 37.53 5.28 -7.85
C LYS A 244 39.02 5.44 -7.57
N ARG A 245 39.87 4.52 -8.06
CA ARG A 245 41.33 4.67 -7.96
C ARG A 245 41.83 5.85 -8.80
N ALA A 246 41.34 6.00 -10.02
CA ALA A 246 41.61 7.16 -10.86
C ALA A 246 41.15 8.48 -10.22
N LEU A 247 40.09 8.45 -9.39
CA LEU A 247 39.64 9.61 -8.64
C LEU A 247 40.66 10.09 -7.59
N THR A 248 41.51 9.19 -7.09
CA THR A 248 42.58 9.54 -6.14
C THR A 248 43.90 9.92 -6.82
N ASP A 249 44.01 9.66 -8.13
CA ASP A 249 45.22 9.93 -8.91
C ASP A 249 45.10 11.30 -9.60
N GLU A 250 46.02 12.21 -9.29
CA GLU A 250 46.08 13.56 -9.90
C GLU A 250 46.55 13.53 -11.37
N THR A 251 47.09 12.41 -11.84
CA THR A 251 47.60 12.29 -13.22
C THR A 251 46.51 11.92 -14.23
N VAL A 252 45.38 11.36 -13.77
CA VAL A 252 44.28 10.94 -14.63
C VAL A 252 43.44 12.14 -15.03
N ARG A 253 43.18 12.28 -16.33
CA ARG A 253 42.36 13.37 -16.88
C ARG A 253 40.93 13.27 -16.36
N GLU A 254 40.39 14.41 -15.93
CA GLU A 254 39.01 14.54 -15.45
C GLU A 254 37.99 14.10 -16.51
N VAL A 255 38.33 14.24 -17.79
CA VAL A 255 37.52 13.79 -18.93
C VAL A 255 37.17 12.30 -18.84
N ILE A 256 38.09 11.45 -18.38
CA ILE A 256 37.84 10.01 -18.21
C ILE A 256 36.77 9.77 -17.13
N LEU A 257 36.86 10.52 -16.02
CA LEU A 257 35.89 10.43 -14.93
C LEU A 257 34.51 10.96 -15.35
N ILE A 258 34.47 12.05 -16.11
CA ILE A 258 33.23 12.60 -16.69
C ILE A 258 32.57 11.56 -17.61
N ALA A 259 33.35 10.96 -18.52
CA ALA A 259 32.85 9.94 -19.43
C ALA A 259 32.33 8.69 -18.66
N GLY A 260 32.99 8.31 -17.56
CA GLY A 260 32.55 7.26 -16.66
C GLY A 260 31.25 7.58 -15.92
N LEU A 261 31.10 8.82 -15.42
CA LEU A 261 29.84 9.30 -14.81
C LEU A 261 28.69 9.27 -15.82
N HIS A 262 28.94 9.70 -17.05
CA HIS A 262 27.96 9.63 -18.15
C HIS A 262 27.59 8.19 -18.52
N LEU A 263 28.54 7.26 -18.51
CA LEU A 263 28.27 5.85 -18.72
C LEU A 263 27.27 5.33 -17.68
N PHE A 264 27.58 5.50 -16.40
CA PHE A 264 26.72 4.98 -15.33
C PHE A 264 25.36 5.66 -15.27
N LYS A 265 25.28 6.98 -15.56
CA LYS A 265 24.00 7.69 -15.66
C LYS A 265 23.09 7.01 -16.69
N VAL A 266 23.60 6.78 -17.90
CA VAL A 266 22.83 6.17 -18.99
C VAL A 266 22.44 4.72 -18.65
N LEU A 267 23.34 3.94 -18.05
CA LEU A 267 23.05 2.56 -17.67
C LEU A 267 21.92 2.47 -16.64
N ILE A 268 21.92 3.33 -15.61
CA ILE A 268 20.86 3.33 -14.57
C ILE A 268 19.52 3.85 -15.10
N GLN A 269 19.56 4.85 -16.00
CA GLN A 269 18.35 5.36 -16.62
C GLN A 269 17.70 4.32 -17.54
N SER A 270 18.52 3.48 -18.20
CA SER A 270 18.03 2.48 -19.15
C SER A 270 17.70 1.12 -18.53
N TYR A 271 18.33 0.73 -17.43
CA TYR A 271 18.24 -0.66 -16.92
C TYR A 271 18.01 -0.74 -15.40
N ASP A 272 16.81 -1.20 -15.02
CA ASP A 272 16.38 -1.35 -13.62
C ASP A 272 17.09 -2.50 -12.88
N SER A 273 17.69 -3.45 -13.61
CA SER A 273 18.35 -4.64 -13.06
C SER A 273 19.61 -4.31 -12.25
N LEU A 274 20.20 -3.13 -12.42
CA LEU A 274 21.45 -2.72 -11.78
C LEU A 274 21.28 -2.17 -10.35
N ALA A 275 20.17 -2.49 -9.68
CA ALA A 275 19.85 -1.96 -8.35
C ALA A 275 20.90 -2.29 -7.26
N SER A 276 21.62 -3.42 -7.40
CA SER A 276 22.73 -3.80 -6.51
C SER A 276 23.91 -2.81 -6.56
N PHE A 277 24.04 -2.09 -7.67
CA PHE A 277 25.14 -1.20 -8.00
C PHE A 277 24.94 0.24 -7.48
N HIS A 278 23.68 0.60 -7.26
CA HIS A 278 23.21 1.94 -6.91
C HIS A 278 23.92 2.58 -5.71
N LYS A 279 24.11 1.83 -4.61
CA LYS A 279 24.77 2.35 -3.41
C LYS A 279 26.22 2.78 -3.70
N ASN A 280 26.98 1.91 -4.35
CA ASN A 280 28.40 2.17 -4.60
C ASN A 280 28.62 3.27 -5.65
N LEU A 281 27.66 3.44 -6.56
CA LEU A 281 27.63 4.57 -7.48
C LEU A 281 27.29 5.88 -6.80
N LEU A 282 26.37 5.88 -5.83
CA LEU A 282 26.10 7.07 -5.04
C LEU A 282 27.37 7.53 -4.32
N SER A 283 28.06 6.62 -3.63
CA SER A 283 29.35 6.90 -2.99
C SER A 283 30.39 7.49 -3.97
N PHE A 284 30.53 6.89 -5.16
CA PHE A 284 31.43 7.41 -6.20
C PHE A 284 31.03 8.81 -6.69
N ALA A 285 29.74 9.04 -6.98
CA ALA A 285 29.26 10.34 -7.42
C ALA A 285 29.48 11.43 -6.36
N LEU A 286 29.26 11.11 -5.08
CA LEU A 286 29.53 12.01 -3.97
C LEU A 286 31.02 12.38 -3.88
N GLN A 287 31.91 11.40 -4.04
CA GLN A 287 33.36 11.65 -4.06
C GLN A 287 33.77 12.53 -5.26
N CYS A 288 33.23 12.27 -6.46
CA CYS A 288 33.46 13.09 -7.64
C CYS A 288 32.99 14.54 -7.43
N PHE A 289 31.82 14.73 -6.82
CA PHE A 289 31.25 16.05 -6.53
C PHE A 289 32.13 16.85 -5.54
N GLN A 290 32.77 16.17 -4.60
CA GLN A 290 33.65 16.80 -3.61
C GLN A 290 35.05 17.10 -4.12
N ARG A 291 35.57 16.31 -5.07
CA ARG A 291 36.94 16.45 -5.58
C ARG A 291 37.15 17.72 -6.39
N ASP A 292 36.36 17.93 -7.46
CA ASP A 292 36.63 18.97 -8.46
C ASP A 292 35.35 19.71 -8.88
N ALA A 293 35.49 20.99 -9.23
CA ALA A 293 34.46 21.81 -9.85
C ALA A 293 34.06 21.35 -11.26
N LEU A 294 34.95 20.68 -12.01
CA LEU A 294 34.66 20.14 -13.34
C LEU A 294 33.76 18.91 -13.29
N LEU A 295 33.91 18.06 -12.26
CA LEU A 295 33.14 16.81 -12.09
C LEU A 295 31.75 17.04 -11.49
N GLN A 296 31.54 18.21 -10.90
CA GLN A 296 30.39 18.53 -10.06
C GLN A 296 29.04 18.41 -10.77
N VAL A 297 28.95 18.87 -12.02
CA VAL A 297 27.70 18.80 -12.80
C VAL A 297 27.36 17.35 -13.13
N ASP A 298 28.31 16.60 -13.66
CA ASP A 298 28.07 15.21 -14.10
C ASP A 298 27.84 14.25 -12.93
N ALA A 299 28.53 14.48 -11.81
CA ALA A 299 28.27 13.79 -10.56
C ALA A 299 26.84 14.05 -10.07
N LEU A 300 26.37 15.30 -10.16
CA LEU A 300 25.03 15.67 -9.74
C LEU A 300 23.95 15.09 -10.67
N LEU A 301 24.21 15.01 -11.98
CA LEU A 301 23.34 14.33 -12.94
C LEU A 301 23.21 12.83 -12.64
N LEU A 302 24.30 12.18 -12.22
CA LEU A 302 24.26 10.78 -11.78
C LEU A 302 23.48 10.66 -10.46
N ILE A 303 23.71 11.54 -9.47
CA ILE A 303 22.93 11.57 -8.22
C ILE A 303 21.43 11.77 -8.50
N ASN A 304 21.07 12.63 -9.46
CA ASN A 304 19.69 12.80 -9.88
C ASN A 304 19.09 11.50 -10.44
N ALA A 305 19.77 10.86 -11.39
CA ALA A 305 19.32 9.60 -11.98
C ALA A 305 19.17 8.48 -10.93
N LEU A 306 20.09 8.45 -9.96
CA LEU A 306 20.02 7.58 -8.79
C LEU A 306 18.78 7.91 -7.93
N GLY A 307 18.52 9.19 -7.66
CA GLY A 307 17.35 9.65 -6.92
C GLY A 307 16.02 9.27 -7.57
N GLU A 308 15.91 9.38 -8.90
CA GLU A 308 14.71 9.00 -9.67
C GLU A 308 14.37 7.51 -9.49
N ARG A 309 15.37 6.68 -9.16
CA ARG A 309 15.21 5.24 -8.86
C ARG A 309 14.92 4.94 -7.39
N ASN A 310 14.64 5.94 -6.55
CA ASN A 310 14.32 5.80 -5.12
C ASN A 310 15.34 4.97 -4.34
N ILE A 311 16.62 5.25 -4.53
CA ILE A 311 17.70 4.48 -3.88
C ILE A 311 17.69 4.69 -2.37
N TYR A 312 17.92 3.59 -1.65
CA TYR A 312 18.22 3.63 -0.22
C TYR A 312 19.57 4.31 0.01
N VAL A 313 19.54 5.51 0.59
CA VAL A 313 20.72 6.25 1.05
C VAL A 313 21.10 5.72 2.44
N ALA A 314 22.34 5.27 2.60
CA ALA A 314 22.87 4.85 3.90
C ALA A 314 23.14 6.06 4.81
N GLU A 315 23.15 5.86 6.14
CA GLU A 315 23.29 6.97 7.11
C GLU A 315 24.58 7.79 6.91
N ASP A 316 25.68 7.14 6.53
CA ASP A 316 26.98 7.75 6.25
C ASP A 316 26.97 8.62 4.98
N GLU A 317 26.21 8.23 3.96
CA GLU A 317 25.99 9.01 2.74
C GLU A 317 25.00 10.15 2.95
N GLU A 318 24.14 10.04 3.97
CA GLU A 318 23.11 11.02 4.30
C GLU A 318 23.73 12.37 4.71
N ASP A 319 24.81 12.35 5.48
CA ASP A 319 25.52 13.58 5.87
C ASP A 319 26.25 14.25 4.69
N HIS A 320 26.75 13.45 3.76
CA HIS A 320 27.35 13.96 2.52
C HIS A 320 26.29 14.65 1.65
N LEU A 321 25.11 14.03 1.48
CA LEU A 321 23.99 14.64 0.76
C LEU A 321 23.50 15.94 1.43
N LYS A 322 23.45 16.01 2.77
CA LYS A 322 23.11 17.26 3.47
C LYS A 322 24.06 18.42 3.12
N SER A 323 25.36 18.13 3.00
CA SER A 323 26.34 19.14 2.57
C SER A 323 26.11 19.61 1.13
N ILE A 324 25.65 18.71 0.26
CA ILE A 324 25.34 19.02 -1.14
C ILE A 324 24.17 20.01 -1.22
N TRP A 325 23.11 19.84 -0.44
CA TRP A 325 21.94 20.74 -0.49
C TRP A 325 22.30 22.21 -0.24
N SER A 326 23.21 22.47 0.69
CA SER A 326 23.70 23.83 0.95
C SER A 326 24.42 24.42 -0.27
N LYS A 327 25.22 23.60 -0.97
CA LYS A 327 25.96 24.01 -2.17
C LYS A 327 25.04 24.18 -3.39
N LEU A 328 24.03 23.31 -3.55
CA LEU A 328 23.04 23.45 -4.63
C LEU A 328 22.26 24.76 -4.49
N PHE A 329 21.94 25.16 -3.25
CA PHE A 329 21.31 26.46 -3.03
C PHE A 329 22.17 27.63 -3.49
N GLU A 330 23.50 27.57 -3.30
CA GLU A 330 24.39 28.59 -3.85
C GLU A 330 24.36 28.63 -5.38
N TRP A 331 24.12 27.49 -6.02
CA TRP A 331 24.00 27.39 -7.49
C TRP A 331 22.68 27.95 -8.04
N LEU A 332 21.68 28.20 -7.19
CA LEU A 332 20.41 28.80 -7.60
C LEU A 332 20.44 30.35 -7.60
N LYS A 333 21.61 30.97 -7.43
CA LYS A 333 21.79 32.43 -7.49
C LYS A 333 21.94 32.90 -8.95
N LYS A 334 21.58 34.17 -9.22
CA LYS A 334 21.44 34.76 -10.57
C LYS A 334 22.70 34.69 -11.46
N ASP A 335 23.90 34.59 -10.88
CA ASP A 335 25.19 34.64 -11.61
C ASP A 335 25.85 33.28 -11.85
N VAL A 336 25.12 32.18 -11.68
CA VAL A 336 25.67 30.83 -11.79
C VAL A 336 25.48 30.29 -13.21
N ALA A 337 26.46 29.52 -13.70
CA ALA A 337 26.39 28.88 -15.01
C ALA A 337 25.11 28.03 -15.15
N PRO A 338 24.37 28.14 -16.28
CA PRO A 338 23.03 27.58 -16.43
C PRO A 338 23.00 26.06 -16.27
N ASN A 339 24.07 25.36 -16.68
CA ASN A 339 24.23 23.92 -16.49
C ASN A 339 24.28 23.49 -15.01
N LYS A 340 24.93 24.27 -14.15
CA LYS A 340 24.96 24.02 -12.70
C LYS A 340 23.60 24.26 -12.07
N SER A 341 22.95 25.37 -12.42
CA SER A 341 21.62 25.71 -11.92
C SER A 341 20.59 24.67 -12.34
N LEU A 342 20.64 24.22 -13.59
CA LEU A 342 19.75 23.18 -14.10
C LEU A 342 19.94 21.84 -13.38
N ALA A 343 21.19 21.39 -13.23
CA ALA A 343 21.47 20.16 -12.51
C ALA A 343 21.02 20.25 -11.04
N ALA A 344 21.22 21.41 -10.39
CA ALA A 344 20.71 21.67 -9.04
C ALA A 344 19.18 21.58 -8.94
N LEU A 345 18.46 22.23 -9.86
CA LEU A 345 16.99 22.20 -9.90
C LEU A 345 16.46 20.78 -10.09
N GLN A 346 17.05 20.02 -11.02
CA GLN A 346 16.65 18.64 -11.28
C GLN A 346 16.86 17.76 -10.04
N THR A 347 18.04 17.80 -9.42
CA THR A 347 18.31 17.00 -8.21
C THR A 347 17.41 17.40 -7.05
N LEU A 348 17.19 18.69 -6.81
CA LEU A 348 16.29 19.14 -5.73
C LEU A 348 14.85 18.67 -5.96
N ASN A 349 14.38 18.72 -7.21
CA ASN A 349 13.03 18.26 -7.57
C ASN A 349 12.86 16.76 -7.34
N THR A 350 13.89 15.97 -7.62
CA THR A 350 13.87 14.52 -7.35
C THR A 350 13.88 14.22 -5.86
N PHE A 351 14.76 14.86 -5.09
CA PHE A 351 14.97 14.51 -3.67
C PHE A 351 13.95 15.16 -2.71
N VAL A 352 13.21 16.19 -3.11
CA VAL A 352 12.15 16.75 -2.24
C VAL A 352 11.00 15.77 -2.01
N HIS A 353 10.77 14.82 -2.91
CA HIS A 353 9.79 13.75 -2.70
C HIS A 353 10.22 12.74 -1.63
N ASN A 354 11.49 12.74 -1.21
CA ASN A 354 11.98 11.87 -0.15
C ASN A 354 11.77 12.53 1.22
N PRO A 355 10.93 11.96 2.11
CA PRO A 355 10.59 12.57 3.41
C PRO A 355 11.80 12.91 4.29
N LYS A 356 12.91 12.16 4.17
CA LYS A 356 14.14 12.42 4.93
C LYS A 356 14.82 13.72 4.55
N HIS A 357 14.78 14.08 3.26
CA HIS A 357 15.47 15.25 2.72
C HIS A 357 14.53 16.43 2.51
N GLN A 358 13.23 16.15 2.36
CA GLN A 358 12.16 17.12 2.14
C GLN A 358 12.25 18.32 3.08
N GLU A 359 12.28 18.10 4.40
CA GLU A 359 12.29 19.19 5.39
C GLU A 359 13.54 20.08 5.25
N LEU A 360 14.71 19.49 5.00
CA LEU A 360 15.95 20.22 4.86
C LEU A 360 15.98 21.02 3.55
N ILE A 361 15.54 20.43 2.44
CA ILE A 361 15.44 21.10 1.14
C ILE A 361 14.49 22.29 1.23
N LEU A 362 13.30 22.10 1.79
CA LEU A 362 12.30 23.16 1.95
C LEU A 362 12.78 24.31 2.85
N LYS A 363 13.56 24.01 3.89
CA LYS A 363 14.19 25.03 4.75
C LYS A 363 15.33 25.79 4.07
N THR A 364 16.03 25.15 3.14
CA THR A 364 17.25 25.71 2.53
C THR A 364 16.93 26.53 1.29
N VAL A 365 15.98 26.08 0.46
CA VAL A 365 15.65 26.77 -0.81
C VAL A 365 14.68 27.92 -0.54
N SER A 366 15.14 29.14 -0.81
CA SER A 366 14.32 30.34 -0.68
C SER A 366 13.46 30.59 -1.94
N ARG A 367 12.23 31.10 -1.74
CA ARG A 367 11.34 31.51 -2.85
C ARG A 367 11.98 32.56 -3.75
N TYR A 368 12.68 33.52 -3.15
CA TYR A 368 13.35 34.60 -3.86
C TYR A 368 14.41 34.09 -4.83
N SER A 369 15.13 33.01 -4.48
CA SER A 369 16.13 32.40 -5.36
C SER A 369 15.50 31.80 -6.62
N LEU A 370 14.36 31.10 -6.48
CA LEU A 370 13.64 30.55 -7.63
C LEU A 370 13.00 31.64 -8.47
N GLN A 371 12.40 32.67 -7.83
CA GLN A 371 11.84 33.82 -8.56
C GLN A 371 12.90 34.57 -9.36
N ALA A 372 14.11 34.76 -8.82
CA ALA A 372 15.21 35.40 -9.55
C ALA A 372 15.59 34.64 -10.83
N ILE A 373 15.38 33.32 -10.89
CA ILE A 373 15.59 32.52 -12.11
C ILE A 373 14.48 32.77 -13.13
N LEU A 374 13.26 33.08 -12.68
CA LEU A 374 12.09 33.34 -13.54
C LEU A 374 12.05 34.77 -14.10
N GLU A 375 12.81 35.70 -13.53
CA GLU A 375 12.90 37.09 -14.02
C GLU A 375 13.47 37.16 -15.44
N PHE A 376 12.78 37.89 -16.33
CA PHE A 376 13.29 38.23 -17.66
C PHE A 376 14.07 39.54 -17.59
N ASP A 377 15.24 39.58 -18.22
CA ASP A 377 15.96 40.84 -18.37
C ASP A 377 15.22 41.76 -19.35
N VAL A 378 15.25 43.07 -19.11
CA VAL A 378 14.49 44.09 -19.88
C VAL A 378 14.80 44.07 -21.38
N GLU A 379 15.94 43.50 -21.77
CA GLU A 379 16.40 43.37 -23.16
C GLU A 379 16.11 42.00 -23.80
N GLU A 380 15.66 41.00 -23.04
CA GLU A 380 15.31 39.68 -23.60
C GLU A 380 13.97 39.74 -24.34
N ASN A 381 14.03 39.63 -25.67
CA ASN A 381 12.82 39.39 -26.45
C ASN A 381 12.30 37.98 -26.14
N VAL A 382 11.16 37.91 -25.44
CA VAL A 382 10.51 36.66 -25.01
C VAL A 382 10.28 35.70 -26.18
N GLU A 383 10.11 36.18 -27.42
CA GLU A 383 9.92 35.34 -28.61
C GLU A 383 11.20 34.63 -29.10
N LYS A 384 12.39 34.99 -28.58
CA LYS A 384 13.70 34.43 -28.99
C LYS A 384 14.52 33.92 -27.80
N VAL A 385 13.85 33.39 -26.78
CA VAL A 385 14.55 32.79 -25.64
C VAL A 385 15.25 31.50 -26.09
N LYS A 386 16.52 31.34 -25.72
CA LYS A 386 17.30 30.13 -26.02
C LYS A 386 16.76 28.93 -25.26
N ASP A 387 16.87 27.73 -25.85
CA ASP A 387 16.41 26.46 -25.26
C ASP A 387 16.94 26.25 -23.83
N GLU A 388 18.21 26.57 -23.56
CA GLU A 388 18.81 26.47 -22.22
C GLU A 388 18.09 27.32 -21.17
N ARG A 389 17.68 28.54 -21.55
CA ARG A 389 16.98 29.48 -20.66
C ARG A 389 15.53 29.04 -20.45
N ILE A 390 14.86 28.56 -21.50
CA ILE A 390 13.52 27.96 -21.40
C ILE A 390 13.56 26.78 -20.42
N LEU A 391 14.51 25.85 -20.62
CA LEU A 391 14.65 24.67 -19.77
C LEU A 391 14.88 25.04 -18.30
N LEU A 392 15.72 26.05 -18.04
CA LEU A 392 16.00 26.53 -16.69
C LEU A 392 14.75 27.11 -16.01
N ILE A 393 13.98 27.95 -16.73
CA ILE A 393 12.74 28.54 -16.24
C ILE A 393 11.70 27.45 -15.93
N LEU A 394 11.51 26.51 -16.84
CA LEU A 394 10.54 25.41 -16.66
C LEU A 394 10.95 24.47 -15.51
N ALA A 395 12.24 24.18 -15.36
CA ALA A 395 12.75 23.38 -14.24
C ALA A 395 12.53 24.08 -12.89
N ALA A 396 12.72 25.41 -12.82
CA ALA A 396 12.45 26.19 -11.62
C ALA A 396 10.96 26.21 -11.27
N LEU A 397 10.08 26.40 -12.27
CA LEU A 397 8.63 26.30 -12.07
C LEU A 397 8.21 24.91 -11.59
N ASN A 398 8.76 23.84 -12.15
CA ASN A 398 8.46 22.48 -11.73
C ASN A 398 8.84 22.26 -10.25
N LEU A 399 10.02 22.71 -9.85
CA LEU A 399 10.44 22.63 -8.44
C LEU A 399 9.49 23.42 -7.53
N MET A 400 9.06 24.62 -7.92
CA MET A 400 8.08 25.40 -7.17
C MET A 400 6.73 24.68 -7.07
N ALA A 401 6.27 24.05 -8.16
CA ALA A 401 5.02 23.29 -8.18
C ALA A 401 5.10 22.06 -7.27
N THR A 402 6.26 21.39 -7.26
CA THR A 402 6.53 20.29 -6.34
C THR A 402 6.53 20.77 -4.90
N PHE A 403 7.16 21.91 -4.59
CA PHE A 403 7.13 22.47 -3.24
C PHE A 403 5.72 22.88 -2.80
N GLU A 404 4.91 23.45 -3.69
CA GLU A 404 3.50 23.77 -3.42
C GLU A 404 2.66 22.51 -3.12
N ALA A 405 2.90 21.41 -3.85
CA ALA A 405 2.22 20.14 -3.60
C ALA A 405 2.63 19.49 -2.26
N VAL A 406 3.89 19.64 -1.88
CA VAL A 406 4.49 18.96 -0.71
C VAL A 406 4.34 19.79 0.59
N GLU A 407 4.46 21.12 0.52
CA GLU A 407 4.29 22.05 1.65
C GLU A 407 3.43 23.28 1.25
N PRO A 408 2.09 23.13 1.22
CA PRO A 408 1.20 24.18 0.74
C PRO A 408 1.27 25.46 1.57
N GLN A 409 1.42 25.38 2.90
CA GLN A 409 1.33 26.56 3.79
C GLN A 409 2.38 27.63 3.47
N GLY A 410 3.53 27.22 2.95
CA GLY A 410 4.53 28.12 2.44
C GLY A 410 4.25 28.51 0.99
N TRP A 411 4.19 27.53 0.10
CA TRP A 411 4.38 27.76 -1.33
C TRP A 411 3.08 28.02 -2.11
N TYR A 412 1.93 27.99 -1.45
CA TYR A 412 0.62 28.17 -2.08
C TYR A 412 0.51 29.46 -2.90
N GLY A 413 0.05 29.31 -4.13
CA GLY A 413 -0.20 30.42 -5.06
C GLY A 413 1.06 31.03 -5.69
N CYS A 414 2.27 30.58 -5.31
CA CYS A 414 3.50 31.06 -5.92
C CYS A 414 3.53 30.70 -7.40
N VAL A 415 3.27 29.42 -7.75
CA VAL A 415 3.26 28.97 -9.14
C VAL A 415 2.10 29.59 -9.90
N GLU A 416 0.92 29.68 -9.26
CA GLU A 416 -0.27 30.28 -9.89
C GLU A 416 -0.03 31.74 -10.30
N ASN A 417 0.67 32.53 -9.48
CA ASN A 417 0.98 33.92 -9.81
C ASN A 417 1.92 34.02 -11.02
N GLU A 418 2.93 33.16 -11.10
CA GLU A 418 3.86 33.14 -12.23
C GLU A 418 3.18 32.65 -13.52
N LEU A 419 2.36 31.60 -13.44
CA LEU A 419 1.60 31.05 -14.59
C LEU A 419 0.58 32.04 -15.18
N LYS A 420 0.12 33.04 -14.41
CA LYS A 420 -0.78 34.09 -14.90
C LYS A 420 -0.09 35.14 -15.78
N THR A 421 1.24 35.26 -15.70
CA THR A 421 1.99 36.25 -16.49
C THR A 421 1.92 35.91 -17.98
N ALA A 422 2.01 36.92 -18.85
CA ALA A 422 1.97 36.69 -20.30
C ALA A 422 3.30 36.07 -20.78
N GLU A 423 4.39 36.48 -20.16
CA GLU A 423 5.77 36.05 -20.41
C GLU A 423 5.92 34.55 -20.14
N MET A 424 5.44 34.07 -18.98
CA MET A 424 5.54 32.66 -18.63
C MET A 424 4.71 31.76 -19.54
N ARG A 425 3.49 32.20 -19.90
CA ARG A 425 2.66 31.48 -20.86
C ARG A 425 3.33 31.39 -22.24
N SER A 426 4.03 32.44 -22.67
CA SER A 426 4.82 32.42 -23.91
C SER A 426 5.97 31.42 -23.83
N VAL A 427 6.73 31.38 -22.73
CA VAL A 427 7.83 30.41 -22.54
C VAL A 427 7.33 28.97 -22.53
N ILE A 428 6.22 28.69 -21.84
CA ILE A 428 5.62 27.35 -21.82
C ILE A 428 5.11 26.96 -23.22
N THR A 429 4.46 27.89 -23.93
CA THR A 429 4.01 27.67 -25.32
C THR A 429 5.19 27.32 -26.22
N GLN A 430 6.27 28.09 -26.15
CA GLN A 430 7.49 27.78 -26.89
C GLN A 430 8.07 26.43 -26.48
N GLY A 431 8.03 26.07 -25.20
CA GLY A 431 8.51 24.79 -24.70
C GLY A 431 7.83 23.59 -25.37
N PHE A 432 6.51 23.65 -25.57
CA PHE A 432 5.76 22.63 -26.32
C PHE A 432 6.09 22.60 -27.81
N SER A 433 6.53 23.73 -28.39
CA SER A 433 6.96 23.83 -29.79
C SER A 433 8.43 23.45 -30.03
N ARG A 434 9.25 23.29 -28.98
CA ARG A 434 10.66 22.89 -29.12
C ARG A 434 10.80 21.39 -29.34
N LYS A 435 11.81 21.00 -30.13
CA LYS A 435 12.20 19.60 -30.37
C LYS A 435 13.01 18.98 -29.23
N ASN A 436 13.33 19.74 -28.18
CA ASN A 436 14.12 19.28 -27.06
C ASN A 436 13.25 18.45 -26.09
N GLN A 437 13.63 17.20 -25.88
CA GLN A 437 12.89 16.24 -25.06
C GLN A 437 12.81 16.65 -23.58
N ASP A 438 13.87 17.26 -23.02
CA ASP A 438 13.91 17.68 -21.61
C ASP A 438 12.98 18.88 -21.36
N ILE A 439 12.93 19.81 -22.32
CA ILE A 439 12.01 20.96 -22.29
C ILE A 439 10.57 20.47 -22.32
N PHE A 440 10.27 19.55 -23.23
CA PHE A 440 8.94 18.98 -23.36
C PHE A 440 8.53 18.21 -22.11
N LYS A 441 9.43 17.38 -21.56
CA LYS A 441 9.20 16.66 -20.29
C LYS A 441 8.89 17.64 -19.15
N CYS A 442 9.65 18.73 -19.03
CA CYS A 442 9.36 19.76 -18.03
C CYS A 442 7.97 20.38 -18.23
N CYS A 443 7.58 20.66 -19.47
CA CYS A 443 6.24 21.16 -19.76
C CYS A 443 5.16 20.16 -19.33
N LEU A 444 5.34 18.86 -19.63
CA LEU A 444 4.40 17.80 -19.23
C LEU A 444 4.21 17.71 -17.72
N ASP A 445 5.29 17.83 -16.95
CA ASP A 445 5.24 17.80 -15.50
C ASP A 445 4.46 19.02 -14.96
N LEU A 446 4.59 20.20 -15.59
CA LEU A 446 3.83 21.39 -15.24
C LEU A 446 2.33 21.29 -15.53
N ILE A 447 1.90 20.60 -16.60
CA ILE A 447 0.46 20.45 -16.91
C ILE A 447 -0.29 19.75 -15.75
N ARG A 448 0.41 18.91 -14.98
CA ARG A 448 -0.19 18.22 -13.82
C ARG A 448 -0.57 19.18 -12.69
N HIS A 449 -0.12 20.43 -12.73
CA HIS A 449 -0.43 21.44 -11.72
C HIS A 449 -1.90 21.88 -11.82
N SER A 450 -2.58 22.01 -10.67
CA SER A 450 -4.03 22.21 -10.60
C SER A 450 -4.55 23.50 -11.26
N ASN A 451 -3.71 24.53 -11.37
CA ASN A 451 -4.05 25.84 -11.95
C ASN A 451 -3.29 26.11 -13.25
N PHE A 452 -2.94 25.08 -14.01
CA PHE A 452 -2.24 25.24 -15.28
C PHE A 452 -3.14 25.96 -16.33
N PRO A 453 -2.63 26.99 -17.04
CA PRO A 453 -3.44 27.78 -17.99
C PRO A 453 -3.60 27.07 -19.34
N SER A 454 -4.24 25.90 -19.31
CA SER A 454 -4.37 24.98 -20.45
C SER A 454 -5.03 25.64 -21.67
N LYS A 455 -6.08 26.43 -21.46
CA LYS A 455 -6.84 27.09 -22.54
C LYS A 455 -6.03 28.17 -23.22
N GLU A 456 -5.29 28.96 -22.45
CA GLU A 456 -4.48 30.05 -23.00
C GLU A 456 -3.27 29.51 -23.77
N ILE A 457 -2.63 28.46 -23.27
CA ILE A 457 -1.51 27.79 -23.95
C ILE A 457 -1.99 27.07 -25.21
N SER A 458 -3.11 26.33 -25.16
CA SER A 458 -3.66 25.66 -26.34
C SER A 458 -4.05 26.67 -27.42
N CYS A 459 -4.71 27.77 -27.04
CA CYS A 459 -5.03 28.87 -27.97
C CYS A 459 -3.78 29.50 -28.60
N ALA A 460 -2.69 29.67 -27.84
CA ALA A 460 -1.43 30.21 -28.35
C ALA A 460 -0.76 29.24 -29.35
N LEU A 461 -0.74 27.94 -29.04
CA LEU A 461 -0.24 26.90 -29.94
C LEU A 461 -1.04 26.83 -31.25
N TYR A 462 -2.37 27.00 -31.20
CA TYR A 462 -3.20 27.06 -32.40
C TYR A 462 -2.96 28.33 -33.23
N ARG A 463 -2.76 29.49 -32.58
CA ARG A 463 -2.58 30.79 -33.28
C ARG A 463 -1.27 30.88 -34.06
N ASN A 464 -0.20 30.23 -33.63
CA ASN A 464 1.07 30.23 -34.37
C ASN A 464 0.95 29.62 -35.78
N LYS A 465 -0.12 28.86 -36.05
CA LYS A 465 -0.42 28.27 -37.36
C LYS A 465 -1.34 29.13 -38.24
N GLU A 466 -2.16 30.01 -37.65
CA GLU A 466 -3.12 30.85 -38.39
C GLU A 466 -2.45 31.96 -39.22
N SER A 467 -1.16 32.23 -39.01
CA SER A 467 -0.35 33.06 -39.92
C SER A 467 0.13 32.33 -41.19
N ALA A 468 -0.06 31.01 -41.29
CA ALA A 468 0.40 30.23 -42.45
C ALA A 468 -0.75 29.68 -43.32
N GLU A 469 -1.87 29.22 -42.75
CA GLU A 469 -2.99 28.72 -43.55
C GLU A 469 -4.34 29.07 -42.91
N GLY A 470 -5.06 29.99 -43.56
CA GLY A 470 -6.39 30.40 -43.14
C GLY A 470 -7.39 29.27 -43.34
N GLN A 471 -7.65 28.49 -42.30
CA GLN A 471 -8.85 27.68 -42.12
C GLN A 471 -8.88 27.06 -40.71
N SER A 472 -9.80 27.49 -39.84
CA SER A 472 -10.76 26.62 -39.12
C SER A 472 -11.24 27.19 -37.78
N SER A 473 -12.26 28.05 -37.82
CA SER A 473 -13.08 28.38 -36.64
C SER A 473 -14.08 27.26 -36.25
N SER A 474 -13.77 25.99 -36.53
CA SER A 474 -14.76 24.88 -36.49
C SER A 474 -14.46 23.74 -35.51
N ILE A 475 -13.28 23.68 -34.90
CA ILE A 475 -12.93 22.55 -34.01
C ILE A 475 -13.37 22.84 -32.56
N VAL A 476 -13.29 24.09 -32.12
CA VAL A 476 -13.60 24.53 -30.74
C VAL A 476 -15.06 24.26 -30.32
N ALA A 477 -16.01 24.28 -31.26
CA ALA A 477 -17.44 24.15 -30.96
C ALA A 477 -17.96 22.69 -30.84
N GLN A 478 -17.17 21.67 -31.18
CA GLN A 478 -17.64 20.27 -31.13
C GLN A 478 -17.29 19.53 -29.83
N TYR A 479 -16.47 20.10 -28.94
CA TYR A 479 -16.03 19.44 -27.70
C TYR A 479 -16.91 19.74 -26.47
N GLU A 480 -17.84 20.71 -26.54
CA GLU A 480 -18.82 20.99 -25.47
C GLU A 480 -20.09 20.13 -25.57
N LYS A 481 -19.96 18.83 -25.84
CA LYS A 481 -21.06 17.89 -25.56
C LYS A 481 -20.74 17.13 -24.30
N ILE A 482 -21.69 17.20 -23.37
CA ILE A 482 -21.75 16.48 -22.09
C ILE A 482 -21.45 14.99 -22.33
N VAL A 483 -20.18 14.60 -22.19
CA VAL A 483 -19.73 13.21 -22.21
C VAL A 483 -19.43 12.81 -20.77
N SER A 484 -20.07 11.73 -20.32
CA SER A 484 -19.83 11.13 -19.01
C SER A 484 -18.32 10.87 -18.81
N PRO A 485 -17.72 11.23 -17.66
CA PRO A 485 -16.28 11.08 -17.38
C PRO A 485 -15.69 9.70 -17.73
N GLN A 486 -16.46 8.63 -17.54
CA GLN A 486 -16.05 7.25 -17.86
C GLN A 486 -15.84 6.96 -19.36
N ARG A 487 -16.52 7.69 -20.26
CA ARG A 487 -16.35 7.51 -21.72
C ARG A 487 -15.16 8.31 -22.28
N VAL A 488 -14.83 9.45 -21.66
CA VAL A 488 -13.59 10.22 -21.91
C VAL A 488 -12.37 9.39 -21.54
N LEU A 489 -12.43 8.69 -20.39
CA LEU A 489 -11.37 7.80 -19.93
C LEU A 489 -11.16 6.56 -20.82
N GLN A 490 -12.19 6.04 -21.49
CA GLN A 490 -12.08 4.80 -22.28
C GLN A 490 -11.81 4.99 -23.78
N LYS A 491 -12.31 6.06 -24.41
CA LYS A 491 -12.22 6.24 -25.87
C LYS A 491 -11.09 7.16 -26.33
N GLN A 492 -10.61 8.04 -25.45
CA GLN A 492 -9.50 8.95 -25.74
C GLN A 492 -8.16 8.47 -25.15
N SER A 493 -8.17 7.44 -24.29
CA SER A 493 -6.95 6.75 -23.83
C SER A 493 -6.15 6.20 -25.00
N SER A 494 -6.77 5.48 -25.95
CA SER A 494 -6.01 4.84 -27.03
C SER A 494 -5.30 5.83 -27.96
N GLN A 495 -5.93 6.94 -28.32
CA GLN A 495 -5.29 7.98 -29.15
C GLN A 495 -4.14 8.69 -28.41
N ILE A 496 -4.18 8.68 -27.09
CA ILE A 496 -3.19 9.34 -26.23
C ILE A 496 -2.09 8.39 -25.83
N ASP A 497 -2.42 7.12 -25.60
CA ASP A 497 -1.45 6.03 -25.52
C ASP A 497 -0.69 5.95 -26.85
N ASP A 498 -1.35 6.16 -27.99
CA ASP A 498 -0.71 6.26 -29.30
C ASP A 498 0.14 7.53 -29.45
N LEU A 499 -0.31 8.70 -28.97
CA LEU A 499 0.49 9.94 -28.97
C LEU A 499 1.66 9.91 -27.98
N LEU A 500 1.48 9.31 -26.80
CA LEU A 500 2.52 9.09 -25.79
C LEU A 500 3.52 8.05 -26.28
N LYS A 501 3.06 7.02 -27.00
CA LYS A 501 3.91 6.04 -27.66
C LYS A 501 4.70 6.67 -28.80
N GLN A 502 4.04 7.42 -29.69
CA GLN A 502 4.71 8.20 -30.74
C GLN A 502 5.73 9.18 -30.15
N PHE A 503 5.41 9.84 -29.02
CA PHE A 503 6.36 10.71 -28.32
C PHE A 503 7.53 9.93 -27.70
N SER A 504 7.26 8.77 -27.08
CA SER A 504 8.31 7.92 -26.50
C SER A 504 9.26 7.35 -27.55
N GLU A 505 8.75 7.14 -28.76
CA GLU A 505 9.50 6.61 -29.91
C GLU A 505 10.23 7.73 -30.68
N ASN A 506 9.63 8.92 -30.84
CA ASN A 506 10.21 10.08 -31.53
C ASN A 506 9.62 11.42 -31.02
N PRO A 507 10.25 12.09 -30.04
CA PRO A 507 9.78 13.38 -29.51
C PRO A 507 9.71 14.50 -30.56
N GLY A 508 10.55 14.43 -31.60
CA GLY A 508 10.68 15.46 -32.64
C GLY A 508 9.57 15.50 -33.68
N ASP A 509 8.68 14.50 -33.71
CA ASP A 509 7.59 14.37 -34.70
C ASP A 509 6.26 14.96 -34.20
N MET A 510 6.20 15.48 -32.96
CA MET A 510 4.98 16.06 -32.41
C MET A 510 4.70 17.44 -33.02
N SER A 511 3.57 17.55 -33.74
CA SER A 511 3.10 18.85 -34.26
C SER A 511 2.55 19.74 -33.15
N GLU A 512 2.63 21.07 -33.29
CA GLU A 512 2.05 22.04 -32.35
C GLU A 512 0.54 21.80 -32.14
N SER A 513 -0.17 21.37 -33.19
CA SER A 513 -1.57 20.96 -33.11
C SER A 513 -1.79 19.71 -32.27
N SER A 514 -0.85 18.76 -32.29
CA SER A 514 -0.90 17.55 -31.43
C SER A 514 -0.61 17.91 -29.97
N ALA A 515 0.34 18.82 -29.72
CA ALA A 515 0.63 19.34 -28.39
C ALA A 515 -0.57 20.10 -27.79
N ALA A 516 -1.26 20.93 -28.58
CA ALA A 516 -2.46 21.65 -28.12
C ALA A 516 -3.61 20.70 -27.73
N VAL A 517 -3.89 19.69 -28.55
CA VAL A 517 -4.90 18.65 -28.23
C VAL A 517 -4.52 17.89 -26.96
N PHE A 518 -3.23 17.61 -26.77
CA PHE A 518 -2.73 16.93 -25.59
C PHE A 518 -2.91 17.77 -24.32
N VAL A 519 -2.57 19.06 -24.36
CA VAL A 519 -2.76 19.99 -23.23
C VAL A 519 -4.23 20.07 -22.81
N GLU A 520 -5.14 20.23 -23.77
CA GLU A 520 -6.58 20.27 -23.49
C GLU A 520 -7.12 18.96 -22.91
N TYR A 521 -6.63 17.81 -23.40
CA TYR A 521 -7.04 16.53 -22.85
C TYR A 521 -6.53 16.32 -21.42
N GLN A 522 -5.26 16.63 -21.17
CA GLN A 522 -4.65 16.44 -19.84
C GLN A 522 -5.41 17.25 -18.77
N ASP A 523 -5.89 18.45 -19.13
CA ASP A 523 -6.76 19.27 -18.29
C ASP A 523 -8.13 18.60 -18.04
N ILE A 524 -8.79 18.14 -19.10
CA ILE A 524 -10.07 17.42 -19.01
C ILE A 524 -9.92 16.14 -18.17
N TYR A 525 -8.84 15.38 -18.37
CA TYR A 525 -8.52 14.16 -17.63
C TYR A 525 -8.30 14.47 -16.15
N THR A 526 -7.52 15.50 -15.83
CA THR A 526 -7.23 15.90 -14.46
C THR A 526 -8.50 16.37 -13.75
N CYS A 527 -9.34 17.17 -14.42
CA CYS A 527 -10.65 17.57 -13.92
C CYS A 527 -11.58 16.36 -13.69
N ALA A 528 -11.70 15.45 -14.66
CA ALA A 528 -12.53 14.25 -14.56
C ALA A 528 -12.06 13.29 -13.45
N LYS A 529 -10.74 13.13 -13.29
CA LYS A 529 -10.12 12.33 -12.22
C LYS A 529 -10.38 12.93 -10.85
N ASN A 530 -10.24 14.25 -10.71
CA ASN A 530 -10.53 14.96 -9.46
C ASN A 530 -12.01 14.86 -9.08
N ASP A 531 -12.92 14.98 -10.04
CA ASP A 531 -14.36 14.83 -9.79
C ASP A 531 -14.74 13.38 -9.45
N PHE A 532 -14.11 12.40 -10.08
CA PHE A 532 -14.24 10.99 -9.69
C PHE A 532 -13.78 10.74 -8.26
N TYR A 533 -12.62 11.28 -7.85
CA TYR A 533 -12.16 11.15 -6.46
C TYR A 533 -13.06 11.87 -5.47
N LYS A 534 -13.58 13.06 -5.80
CA LYS A 534 -14.59 13.73 -4.96
C LYS A 534 -15.84 12.86 -4.79
N GLN A 535 -16.31 12.21 -5.85
CA GLN A 535 -17.43 11.28 -5.78
C GLN A 535 -17.12 10.07 -4.88
N GLN A 536 -15.93 9.46 -5.04
CA GLN A 536 -15.48 8.35 -4.19
C GLN A 536 -15.37 8.76 -2.71
N ILE A 537 -14.90 9.97 -2.41
CA ILE A 537 -14.85 10.51 -1.06
C ILE A 537 -16.27 10.68 -0.50
N GLU A 538 -17.21 11.19 -1.28
CA GLU A 538 -18.61 11.33 -0.85
C GLU A 538 -19.32 9.98 -0.67
N GLU A 539 -19.06 8.99 -1.52
CA GLU A 539 -19.52 7.61 -1.33
C GLU A 539 -18.91 6.97 -0.08
N GLY A 540 -17.61 7.18 0.15
CA GLY A 540 -16.92 6.79 1.37
C GLY A 540 -17.55 7.41 2.63
N LYS A 541 -17.87 8.70 2.61
CA LYS A 541 -18.60 9.38 3.70
C LYS A 541 -19.98 8.76 3.95
N LYS A 542 -20.73 8.42 2.88
CA LYS A 542 -22.02 7.72 3.00
C LYS A 542 -21.87 6.34 3.64
N HIS A 543 -20.83 5.58 3.27
CA HIS A 543 -20.53 4.29 3.88
C HIS A 543 -20.14 4.42 5.36
N ILE A 544 -19.31 5.41 5.71
CA ILE A 544 -18.97 5.70 7.11
C ILE A 544 -20.23 6.04 7.92
N ALA A 545 -21.14 6.86 7.36
CA ALA A 545 -22.41 7.18 8.00
C ALA A 545 -23.32 5.94 8.19
N ALA A 546 -23.39 5.05 7.19
CA ALA A 546 -24.13 3.80 7.28
C ALA A 546 -23.56 2.85 8.34
N LEU A 547 -22.23 2.70 8.39
CA LEU A 547 -21.54 1.92 9.42
C LEU A 547 -21.77 2.50 10.81
N THR A 548 -21.73 3.83 10.96
CA THR A 548 -22.03 4.51 12.23
C THR A 548 -23.46 4.19 12.70
N LYS A 549 -24.44 4.18 11.80
CA LYS A 549 -25.83 3.78 12.12
C LYS A 549 -25.93 2.31 12.54
N LEU A 550 -25.18 1.41 11.89
CA LEU A 550 -25.13 -0.01 12.26
C LEU A 550 -24.51 -0.21 13.65
N VAL A 551 -23.39 0.47 13.94
CA VAL A 551 -22.74 0.45 15.27
C VAL A 551 -23.72 0.92 16.34
N ASN A 552 -24.43 2.03 16.12
CA ASN A 552 -25.43 2.51 17.07
C ASN A 552 -26.57 1.49 17.31
N THR A 553 -26.97 0.76 16.27
CA THR A 553 -27.99 -0.30 16.37
C THR A 553 -27.47 -1.48 17.19
N LEU A 554 -26.25 -1.96 16.91
CA LEU A 554 -25.60 -3.03 17.66
C LEU A 554 -25.36 -2.64 19.13
N GLU A 555 -25.02 -1.38 19.41
CA GLU A 555 -24.92 -0.88 20.77
C GLU A 555 -26.26 -0.89 21.50
N ALA A 556 -27.35 -0.53 20.82
CA ALA A 556 -28.70 -0.60 21.39
C ALA A 556 -29.10 -2.05 21.72
N GLU A 557 -28.83 -3.01 20.81
CA GLU A 557 -29.06 -4.44 21.04
C GLU A 557 -28.18 -4.98 22.19
N ARG A 558 -26.93 -4.53 22.27
CA ARG A 558 -26.03 -4.89 23.38
C ARG A 558 -26.55 -4.36 24.71
N ARG A 559 -27.08 -3.13 24.76
CA ARG A 559 -27.73 -2.56 25.96
C ARG A 559 -28.96 -3.36 26.35
N TYR A 560 -29.80 -3.72 25.38
CA TYR A 560 -30.99 -4.55 25.61
C TYR A 560 -30.60 -5.93 26.18
N THR A 561 -29.63 -6.61 25.56
CA THR A 561 -29.14 -7.91 26.03
C THR A 561 -28.57 -7.83 27.45
N ARG A 562 -27.80 -6.78 27.77
CA ARG A 562 -27.30 -6.55 29.14
C ARG A 562 -28.43 -6.38 30.15
N SER A 563 -29.49 -5.65 29.80
CA SER A 563 -30.68 -5.51 30.63
C SER A 563 -31.36 -6.86 30.87
N LEU A 564 -31.52 -7.67 29.81
CA LEU A 564 -32.10 -9.01 29.91
C LEU A 564 -31.28 -9.91 30.85
N ILE A 565 -29.95 -9.94 30.69
CA ILE A 565 -29.05 -10.70 31.55
C ILE A 565 -29.18 -10.25 33.01
N CYS A 566 -29.31 -8.96 33.28
CA CYS A 566 -29.51 -8.44 34.62
C CYS A 566 -30.84 -8.92 35.23
N GLN A 567 -31.94 -8.87 34.47
CA GLN A 567 -33.23 -9.40 34.89
C GLN A 567 -33.17 -10.91 35.17
N TYR A 568 -32.49 -11.69 34.32
CA TYR A 568 -32.27 -13.11 34.56
C TYR A 568 -31.46 -13.37 35.83
N LYS A 569 -30.40 -12.59 36.09
CA LYS A 569 -29.62 -12.71 37.33
C LYS A 569 -30.48 -12.43 38.57
N ILE A 570 -31.28 -11.36 38.55
CA ILE A 570 -32.20 -11.03 39.66
C ILE A 570 -33.23 -12.14 39.86
N SER A 571 -33.78 -12.71 38.79
CA SER A 571 -34.73 -13.83 38.88
C SER A 571 -34.08 -15.10 39.43
N ASN A 572 -32.86 -15.41 39.00
CA ASN A 572 -32.10 -16.55 39.52
C ASN A 572 -31.73 -16.36 40.99
N GLU A 573 -31.38 -15.15 41.41
CA GLU A 573 -31.08 -14.86 42.82
C GLU A 573 -32.34 -14.97 43.69
N LYS A 574 -33.51 -14.55 43.20
CA LYS A 574 -34.79 -14.81 43.85
C LYS A 574 -35.09 -16.30 43.97
N ALA A 575 -34.93 -17.06 42.88
CA ALA A 575 -35.13 -18.51 42.91
C ALA A 575 -34.14 -19.20 43.85
N HIS A 576 -32.87 -18.78 43.87
CA HIS A 576 -31.86 -19.28 44.79
C HIS A 576 -32.24 -19.00 46.26
N ASN A 577 -32.73 -17.79 46.56
CA ASN A 577 -33.22 -17.44 47.89
C ASN A 577 -34.46 -18.24 48.29
N GLU A 578 -35.37 -18.55 47.37
CA GLU A 578 -36.50 -19.45 47.61
C GLU A 578 -36.04 -20.89 47.87
N VAL A 579 -35.09 -21.40 47.09
CA VAL A 579 -34.48 -22.71 47.33
C VAL A 579 -33.84 -22.73 48.72
N ASN A 580 -33.07 -21.71 49.11
CA ASN A 580 -32.46 -21.65 50.44
C ASN A 580 -33.51 -21.61 51.56
N LYS A 581 -34.63 -20.91 51.37
CA LYS A 581 -35.76 -20.95 52.31
C LYS A 581 -36.37 -22.35 52.40
N CYS A 582 -36.61 -23.01 51.27
CA CYS A 582 -37.11 -24.38 51.24
C CYS A 582 -36.15 -25.35 51.92
N THR A 583 -34.85 -25.23 51.67
CA THR A 583 -33.81 -26.02 52.35
C THR A 583 -33.84 -25.82 53.86
N ALA A 584 -33.92 -24.58 54.34
CA ALA A 584 -34.02 -24.29 55.78
C ALA A 584 -35.29 -24.91 56.41
N VAL A 585 -36.43 -24.87 55.70
CA VAL A 585 -37.67 -25.53 56.14
C VAL A 585 -37.51 -27.06 56.15
N ILE A 586 -36.85 -27.64 55.15
CA ILE A 586 -36.56 -29.08 55.11
C ILE A 586 -35.68 -29.47 56.30
N GLU A 587 -34.58 -28.75 56.56
CA GLU A 587 -33.71 -29.01 57.71
C GLU A 587 -34.44 -28.89 59.05
N GLU A 588 -35.34 -27.92 59.20
CA GLU A 588 -36.19 -27.78 60.40
C GLU A 588 -37.16 -28.97 60.55
N ARG A 589 -37.75 -29.43 59.44
CA ARG A 589 -38.64 -30.60 59.42
C ARG A 589 -37.87 -31.89 59.69
N GLU A 590 -36.65 -32.04 59.20
CA GLU A 590 -35.77 -33.17 59.50
C GLU A 590 -35.40 -33.18 60.99
N LYS A 591 -35.04 -32.03 61.58
CA LYS A 591 -34.81 -31.91 63.04
C LYS A 591 -36.06 -32.28 63.84
N SER A 592 -37.23 -31.80 63.41
CA SER A 592 -38.51 -32.14 64.03
C SER A 592 -38.82 -33.62 63.92
N LEU A 593 -38.57 -34.24 62.76
CA LEU A 593 -38.76 -35.66 62.52
C LEU A 593 -37.79 -36.50 63.36
N ALA A 594 -36.54 -36.09 63.50
CA ALA A 594 -35.57 -36.73 64.38
C ALA A 594 -36.02 -36.68 65.85
N GLN A 595 -36.55 -35.54 66.29
CA GLN A 595 -37.11 -35.39 67.65
C GLN A 595 -38.36 -36.26 67.86
N VAL A 596 -39.26 -36.32 66.89
CA VAL A 596 -40.43 -37.22 66.93
C VAL A 596 -39.99 -38.69 66.92
N THR A 597 -38.98 -39.04 66.13
CA THR A 597 -38.44 -40.41 66.08
C THR A 597 -37.80 -40.79 67.41
N SER A 598 -37.08 -39.88 68.07
CA SER A 598 -36.57 -40.09 69.42
C SER A 598 -37.70 -40.29 70.44
N LYS A 599 -38.73 -39.41 70.43
CA LYS A 599 -39.91 -39.58 71.29
C LYS A 599 -40.65 -40.88 71.02
N ASN A 600 -40.73 -41.31 69.76
CA ASN A 600 -41.38 -42.57 69.40
C ASN A 600 -40.58 -43.78 69.92
N LYS A 601 -39.24 -43.73 69.90
CA LYS A 601 -38.39 -44.73 70.54
C LYS A 601 -38.62 -44.77 72.06
N ASP A 602 -38.73 -43.61 72.72
CA ASP A 602 -39.02 -43.52 74.15
C ASP A 602 -40.41 -44.06 74.49
N LEU A 603 -41.43 -43.72 73.69
CA LEU A 603 -42.79 -44.26 73.83
C LEU A 603 -42.83 -45.77 73.59
N THR A 604 -42.09 -46.28 72.60
CA THR A 604 -41.97 -47.72 72.34
C THR A 604 -41.33 -48.44 73.52
N ARG A 605 -40.30 -47.83 74.14
CA ARG A 605 -39.68 -48.36 75.37
C ARG A 605 -40.68 -48.37 76.51
N ARG A 606 -41.43 -47.28 76.70
CA ARG A 606 -42.44 -47.16 77.76
C ARG A 606 -43.61 -48.11 77.56
N ASN A 607 -44.03 -48.36 76.33
CA ASN A 607 -45.04 -49.37 76.03
C ASN A 607 -44.55 -50.77 76.38
N ARG A 608 -43.29 -51.13 76.11
CA ARG A 608 -42.71 -52.40 76.58
C ARG A 608 -42.67 -52.49 78.10
N GLU A 609 -42.30 -51.41 78.78
CA GLU A 609 -42.33 -51.35 80.25
C GLU A 609 -43.75 -51.58 80.80
N ILE A 610 -44.77 -50.96 80.17
CA ILE A 610 -46.18 -51.15 80.50
C ILE A 610 -46.65 -52.59 80.20
N GLU A 611 -46.26 -53.17 79.07
CA GLU A 611 -46.59 -54.56 78.72
C GLU A 611 -46.00 -55.55 79.74
N GLN A 612 -44.75 -55.34 80.17
CA GLN A 612 -44.12 -56.13 81.22
C GLN A 612 -44.82 -55.96 82.58
N GLU A 613 -45.23 -54.74 82.92
CA GLU A 613 -45.99 -54.47 84.14
C GLU A 613 -47.40 -55.10 84.10
N TYR A 614 -48.03 -55.10 82.92
CA TYR A 614 -49.31 -55.76 82.69
C TYR A 614 -49.19 -57.29 82.78
N GLU A 615 -48.15 -57.89 82.21
CA GLU A 615 -47.86 -59.33 82.38
C GLU A 615 -47.66 -59.69 83.85
N LYS A 616 -46.89 -58.87 84.59
CA LYS A 616 -46.67 -59.07 86.03
C LYS A 616 -47.98 -59.00 86.82
N LYS A 617 -48.84 -58.02 86.53
CA LYS A 617 -50.20 -57.92 87.11
C LYS A 617 -51.08 -59.10 86.72
N CYS A 618 -50.95 -59.64 85.51
CA CYS A 618 -51.70 -60.81 85.06
C CYS A 618 -51.33 -62.07 85.86
N VAL A 619 -50.04 -62.21 86.23
CA VAL A 619 -49.55 -63.28 87.12
C VAL A 619 -50.09 -63.08 88.55
N GLU A 620 -50.03 -61.86 89.09
CA GLU A 620 -50.58 -61.53 90.41
C GLU A 620 -52.11 -61.75 90.48
N ASN A 621 -52.84 -61.47 89.40
CA ASN A 621 -54.28 -61.67 89.31
C ASN A 621 -54.64 -63.16 89.21
N LYS A 622 -53.83 -63.99 88.51
CA LYS A 622 -53.99 -65.45 88.55
C LYS A 622 -53.80 -66.02 89.96
N HIS A 623 -52.82 -65.51 90.70
CA HIS A 623 -52.59 -65.92 92.08
C HIS A 623 -53.76 -65.53 93.01
N SER A 624 -54.29 -64.31 92.86
CA SER A 624 -55.46 -63.83 93.60
C SER A 624 -56.74 -64.61 93.23
N GLN A 625 -56.88 -65.05 91.98
CA GLN A 625 -57.99 -65.90 91.52
C GLN A 625 -57.93 -67.31 92.13
N GLU A 626 -56.73 -67.87 92.32
CA GLU A 626 -56.52 -69.15 93.02
C GLU A 626 -56.83 -69.05 94.52
N GLU A 627 -56.44 -67.97 95.18
CA GLU A 627 -56.83 -67.70 96.59
C GLU A 627 -58.34 -67.53 96.75
N MET A 628 -59.01 -66.84 95.81
CA MET A 628 -60.45 -66.66 95.85
C MET A 628 -61.21 -67.98 95.59
N ASN A 629 -60.70 -68.86 94.73
CA ASN A 629 -61.27 -70.19 94.52
C ASN A 629 -61.15 -71.08 95.78
N ASN A 630 -60.03 -71.00 96.50
CA ASN A 630 -59.87 -71.70 97.79
C ASN A 630 -60.89 -71.20 98.83
N TYR A 631 -61.12 -69.88 98.90
CA TYR A 631 -62.12 -69.27 99.79
C TYR A 631 -63.56 -69.70 99.45
N VAL A 632 -63.89 -69.86 98.17
CA VAL A 632 -65.20 -70.34 97.70
C VAL A 632 -65.46 -71.81 98.09
N THR A 633 -64.43 -72.67 98.08
CA THR A 633 -64.55 -74.05 98.59
C THR A 633 -64.79 -74.10 100.10
N GLU A 634 -64.11 -73.25 100.88
CA GLU A 634 -64.33 -73.14 102.33
C GLU A 634 -65.73 -72.61 102.67
N SER A 635 -66.21 -71.60 101.93
CA SER A 635 -67.56 -71.03 102.13
C SER A 635 -68.68 -72.01 101.79
N LYS A 636 -68.49 -72.93 100.83
CA LYS A 636 -69.47 -73.98 100.51
C LYS A 636 -69.60 -75.03 101.62
N GLY A 637 -68.54 -75.26 102.41
CA GLY A 637 -68.59 -76.10 103.62
C GLY A 637 -69.47 -75.49 104.70
N LYS A 638 -69.27 -74.20 105.02
CA LYS A 638 -70.04 -73.48 106.05
C LYS A 638 -71.52 -73.29 105.71
N ILE A 639 -71.87 -73.18 104.42
CA ILE A 639 -73.28 -73.10 103.97
C ILE A 639 -74.03 -74.43 104.18
N LYS A 640 -73.34 -75.57 104.19
CA LYS A 640 -73.96 -76.88 104.45
C LYS A 640 -74.34 -77.06 105.91
N GLU A 641 -73.49 -76.58 106.83
CA GLU A 641 -73.76 -76.57 108.28
C GLU A 641 -74.90 -75.62 108.67
N LEU A 642 -74.98 -74.44 108.04
CA LEU A 642 -76.07 -73.47 108.29
C LEU A 642 -77.45 -73.95 107.79
N LYS A 643 -77.49 -74.83 106.78
CA LYS A 643 -78.76 -75.41 106.28
C LYS A 643 -79.34 -76.47 107.22
N GLU A 644 -78.53 -77.19 107.98
CA GLU A 644 -79.01 -78.14 108.98
C GLU A 644 -79.54 -77.41 110.23
N LEU A 645 -78.92 -76.28 110.61
CA LEU A 645 -79.37 -75.47 111.73
C LEU A 645 -80.71 -74.76 111.48
N LEU A 646 -80.97 -74.31 110.24
CA LEU A 646 -82.24 -73.69 109.85
C LEU A 646 -83.42 -74.67 109.87
N LYS A 647 -83.20 -75.96 109.62
CA LYS A 647 -84.24 -76.98 109.64
C LYS A 647 -84.73 -77.29 111.07
N GLY A 648 -83.86 -77.14 112.07
CA GLY A 648 -84.23 -77.30 113.48
C GLY A 648 -85.08 -76.14 114.05
N LEU A 649 -84.83 -74.91 113.58
CA LEU A 649 -85.56 -73.72 114.06
C LEU A 649 -86.97 -73.58 113.45
N GLU A 650 -87.23 -74.15 112.27
CA GLU A 650 -88.56 -74.16 111.65
C GLU A 650 -89.56 -75.09 112.37
N GLU A 651 -89.08 -76.19 112.99
CA GLU A 651 -89.93 -77.12 113.74
C GLU A 651 -90.36 -76.55 115.11
N GLU A 652 -89.54 -75.67 115.71
CA GLU A 652 -89.85 -74.99 116.97
C GLU A 652 -90.90 -73.88 116.79
N LYS A 653 -90.84 -73.14 115.68
CA LYS A 653 -91.79 -72.07 115.33
C LYS A 653 -93.24 -72.58 115.15
N ILE A 654 -93.41 -73.80 114.64
CA ILE A 654 -94.75 -74.40 114.40
C ILE A 654 -95.44 -74.81 115.72
N LYS A 655 -94.68 -75.11 116.79
CA LYS A 655 -95.26 -75.41 118.11
C LYS A 655 -95.72 -74.15 118.85
N GLU A 656 -95.01 -73.04 118.71
CA GLU A 656 -95.37 -71.75 119.34
C GLU A 656 -96.64 -71.14 118.72
N GLN A 657 -96.84 -71.31 117.40
CA GLN A 657 -97.96 -70.74 116.65
C GLN A 657 -99.32 -71.34 117.04
N LYS A 658 -99.37 -72.64 117.41
CA LYS A 658 -100.60 -73.31 117.89
C LYS A 658 -101.03 -72.87 119.30
N LYS A 659 -100.13 -72.30 120.10
CA LYS A 659 -100.42 -71.82 121.46
C LYS A 659 -101.06 -70.43 121.48
N ASN A 660 -100.76 -69.61 120.46
CA ASN A 660 -101.31 -68.25 120.32
C ASN A 660 -102.73 -68.21 119.74
N GLU A 661 -103.14 -69.17 118.91
CA GLU A 661 -104.52 -69.24 118.39
C GLU A 661 -105.57 -69.57 119.47
N LEU A 662 -105.20 -70.27 120.54
CA LEU A 662 -106.10 -70.60 121.64
C LEU A 662 -106.36 -69.40 122.57
N SER A 663 -105.37 -68.50 122.72
CA SER A 663 -105.48 -67.30 123.56
C SER A 663 -106.31 -66.19 122.91
N GLN A 664 -106.34 -66.12 121.57
CA GLN A 664 -107.11 -65.11 120.84
C GLN A 664 -108.63 -65.39 120.87
N LYS A 665 -109.05 -66.65 121.03
CA LYS A 665 -110.46 -67.06 121.09
C LYS A 665 -111.16 -66.67 122.40
N VAL A 666 -110.42 -66.58 123.50
CA VAL A 666 -110.93 -66.16 124.82
C VAL A 666 -111.18 -64.63 124.88
N ILE A 667 -110.42 -63.85 124.10
CA ILE A 667 -110.54 -62.38 124.05
C ILE A 667 -111.78 -61.94 123.27
N ASP A 668 -112.20 -62.68 122.25
CA ASP A 668 -113.38 -62.35 121.45
C ASP A 668 -114.72 -62.64 122.15
N ASP A 669 -114.75 -63.64 123.05
CA ASP A 669 -115.95 -63.95 123.86
C ASP A 669 -116.17 -62.90 124.97
N MET A 670 -115.11 -62.30 125.52
CA MET A 670 -115.22 -61.20 126.50
C MET A 670 -115.72 -59.89 125.87
N LYS A 671 -115.44 -59.64 124.58
CA LYS A 671 -115.94 -58.46 123.84
C LYS A 671 -117.45 -58.50 123.58
N LYS A 672 -118.04 -59.69 123.39
CA LYS A 672 -119.49 -59.84 123.18
C LYS A 672 -120.31 -59.56 124.45
N GLU A 673 -119.77 -59.87 125.63
CA GLU A 673 -120.47 -59.67 126.91
C GLU A 673 -120.42 -58.21 127.38
N ALA A 674 -119.36 -57.47 127.05
CA ALA A 674 -119.25 -56.04 127.33
C ALA A 674 -120.31 -55.21 126.58
N ASN A 675 -120.62 -55.55 125.33
CA ASN A 675 -121.61 -54.83 124.52
C ASN A 675 -123.06 -55.04 125.00
N LYS A 676 -123.38 -56.16 125.67
CA LYS A 676 -124.69 -56.38 126.31
C LYS A 676 -124.93 -55.50 127.53
N ARG A 677 -123.88 -55.09 128.24
CA ARG A 677 -123.99 -54.21 129.43
C ARG A 677 -124.17 -52.74 129.06
N ILE A 678 -123.61 -52.32 127.92
CA ILE A 678 -123.75 -50.94 127.40
C ILE A 678 -125.19 -50.64 126.96
N ALA A 679 -125.87 -51.59 126.30
CA ALA A 679 -127.27 -51.43 125.90
C ALA A 679 -128.25 -51.32 127.09
N ARG A 680 -127.87 -51.84 128.26
CA ARG A 680 -128.71 -51.82 129.49
C ARG A 680 -128.61 -50.51 130.26
N ILE A 681 -127.53 -49.75 130.07
CA ILE A 681 -127.33 -48.41 130.68
C ILE A 681 -128.11 -47.35 129.91
N GLN A 682 -128.18 -47.46 128.57
CA GLN A 682 -129.00 -46.58 127.73
C GLN A 682 -130.50 -46.69 128.06
N HIS A 683 -130.97 -47.87 128.51
CA HIS A 683 -132.34 -48.09 128.97
C HIS A 683 -132.69 -47.33 130.28
N LEU A 684 -131.71 -46.95 131.10
CA LEU A 684 -131.95 -46.26 132.37
C LEU A 684 -131.85 -44.73 132.25
N GLU A 685 -131.09 -44.21 131.30
CA GLU A 685 -130.90 -42.76 131.12
C GLU A 685 -132.11 -42.07 130.45
N GLU A 686 -132.84 -42.76 129.57
CA GLU A 686 -134.08 -42.23 128.96
C GLU A 686 -135.24 -42.13 129.96
N LYS A 687 -135.30 -43.00 130.97
CA LYS A 687 -136.37 -42.98 131.98
C LYS A 687 -136.20 -41.87 133.04
N VAL A 688 -135.00 -41.33 133.20
CA VAL A 688 -134.72 -40.25 134.18
C VAL A 688 -135.04 -38.87 133.60
N LYS A 689 -134.89 -38.66 132.29
CA LYS A 689 -135.09 -37.35 131.65
C LYS A 689 -136.54 -36.88 131.53
N GLU A 690 -137.54 -37.76 131.47
CA GLU A 690 -138.95 -37.32 131.36
C GLU A 690 -139.72 -37.28 132.68
N ALA A 691 -139.25 -37.98 133.72
CA ALA A 691 -139.71 -37.76 135.09
C ALA A 691 -139.46 -36.31 135.56
N GLU A 692 -138.47 -35.62 134.96
CA GLU A 692 -138.17 -34.21 135.21
C GLU A 692 -139.09 -33.24 134.43
N SER A 693 -139.63 -33.64 133.27
CA SER A 693 -140.57 -32.82 132.47
C SER A 693 -141.95 -32.70 133.14
N ILE A 694 -142.40 -33.75 133.84
CA ILE A 694 -143.65 -33.76 134.63
C ILE A 694 -143.53 -32.85 135.86
N LYS A 695 -142.32 -32.69 136.41
CA LYS A 695 -142.04 -31.82 137.58
C LYS A 695 -142.13 -30.32 137.24
N GLN A 696 -141.81 -29.93 136.00
CA GLN A 696 -141.78 -28.52 135.60
C GLN A 696 -143.17 -27.91 135.31
N LYS A 697 -144.16 -28.69 134.86
CA LYS A 697 -145.50 -28.16 134.55
C LYS A 697 -146.47 -28.17 135.75
N ILE A 698 -146.27 -29.04 136.74
CA ILE A 698 -146.97 -28.95 138.04
C ILE A 698 -146.59 -27.63 138.76
N HIS A 699 -145.41 -27.07 138.50
CA HIS A 699 -145.00 -25.78 139.07
C HIS A 699 -145.78 -24.57 138.50
N ASN A 700 -146.33 -24.67 137.28
CA ASN A 700 -147.04 -23.55 136.65
C ASN A 700 -148.56 -23.52 136.93
N LEU A 701 -149.06 -24.42 137.80
CA LEU A 701 -150.44 -24.36 138.31
C LEU A 701 -150.60 -23.46 139.55
N MET A 702 -149.53 -22.92 140.16
CA MET A 702 -149.63 -22.30 141.49
C MET A 702 -149.32 -20.80 141.62
N ASN A 703 -148.94 -20.09 140.55
CA ASN A 703 -148.65 -18.65 140.62
C ASN A 703 -149.44 -17.85 139.57
N GLY A 704 -150.68 -17.47 139.88
CA GLY A 704 -151.43 -16.49 139.10
C GLY A 704 -152.94 -16.55 139.29
N LEU A 705 -153.41 -15.90 140.37
CA LEU A 705 -154.76 -15.33 140.48
C LEU A 705 -155.08 -14.43 139.28
#